data_AF-A0A560KAP8-F1
#
_entry.id   AF-A0A560KAP8-F1
#
_cell.length_a   1.000
_cell.length_b   1.000
_cell.length_c   1.000
_cell.angle_alpha   90.00
_cell.angle_beta   90.00
_cell.angle_gamma   90.00
#
_symmetry.space_group_name_H-M   'P 1'
#
loop_
_entity.id
_entity.type
_entity.pdbx_description
1 polymer ?
#
loop_
_entity_poly.entity_id
_entity_poly.type
_entity_poly.pdbx_seq_one_letter_code
_entity_poly.pdbx_strand_id
1 'polypeptide(L)'
;MCAAVALGVGLSATAGAQTAADGASAQVEILVHGDARTGAHFDYVTWAPSPTLVRVRPGTLPPGATVTVVLTNAAAPAEGKGHVNFALTADEYKKAVEGGGAKDQIILTLKGDGTPQPIVVAGDFPHFSRDDKDTAIVAHQGTATGPVMGGAQVMVRVRRNEETLSAEERSRFLWALAALRFQKSPDPRWRDTYTFLVDMHDIGARGFAEPADIGYPDQEHKAAAFVAWHRAFLLELERALQKVDPSVTLPYWPMYYSPGKDGATVFHADFTGANTVAGDPDFMATDLIRFDAGNPLYGWNMPGRGPLMRWRQDRNNVKLFNTPGMLLDKSKAGLKSNYSFMAGSVEANPHNIGHGWSGVWMSNCMISPSDPMFWPFHTYFDWLWAAWQQHYDRFRSDGADPAQYWPNDAYADGNPSNKTNPLGHHLRDTMWPWNEEIQPKPVETFSARRPPQTVGGPFAPSGVPGLWPQTPAKPTPGELIDYAGYVTPDTDAGVGYDNLPWSPKQQSQPFQGDVAPTATAMTTFLAKDRPVAERVEQAAQVDLAAASDASAKSAIQAVALATAEDAEVRAAALDILARVDTAYAVETAYKVEGDAKHPTLAHAVERVRAMEMFANRPVDMPAETAPPPAPKTVSVLDKGLYATARNGVPDNNPCVVGGLTVELQHFLAKSTDAVRIFPQDAAAFVASTNLFEAVPAANSRHVHGKANASCATPFDKAVTLDTMRRLLKASATTPTSAGIDWWKTKALAATVLSHSGDAATISLVKGLAADAKATVDARAAAVNSLRHLNEAAFEAVVGSLDRDRTAPAELKAQAIAAVGAYVLDHGRDLPPDQRARLARLLDTLPATSPAEQAALKTARRMLTLAAG
;
A
#
# COMPACT_ATOMS: atom_id res chain seq x y z
N MET A 1 2.06 -17.53 40.17
CA MET A 1 2.14 -16.43 41.15
C MET A 1 3.58 -15.93 41.17
N CYS A 2 3.77 -14.64 40.82
CA CYS A 2 4.97 -13.78 40.92
C CYS A 2 6.20 -14.21 40.08
N ALA A 3 6.86 -13.36 39.28
CA ALA A 3 6.96 -11.91 39.29
C ALA A 3 7.23 -11.32 37.90
N ALA A 4 6.60 -10.16 37.66
CA ALA A 4 6.93 -9.17 36.65
C ALA A 4 8.07 -8.24 37.16
N VAL A 5 8.50 -7.33 36.28
CA VAL A 5 9.33 -6.11 36.48
C VAL A 5 10.68 -6.18 35.75
N ALA A 6 10.77 -5.50 34.59
CA ALA A 6 11.88 -4.63 34.20
C ALA A 6 11.68 -4.07 32.77
N LEU A 7 10.83 -3.05 32.62
CA LEU A 7 10.98 -2.04 31.56
C LEU A 7 10.76 -0.69 32.22
N GLY A 8 11.86 -0.05 32.62
CA GLY A 8 11.86 1.27 33.23
C GLY A 8 11.92 2.34 32.15
N VAL A 9 10.94 3.23 32.15
CA VAL A 9 11.12 4.64 31.80
C VAL A 9 10.32 5.44 32.84
N GLY A 10 11.01 6.22 33.66
CA GLY A 10 10.43 6.97 34.77
C GLY A 10 9.97 8.38 34.37
N LEU A 11 8.68 8.62 34.60
CA LEU A 11 7.99 9.80 35.15
C LEU A 11 8.71 11.16 35.23
N SER A 12 7.99 12.20 34.77
CA SER A 12 7.74 13.40 35.59
C SER A 12 6.25 13.74 35.56
N ALA A 13 5.63 13.84 36.74
CA ALA A 13 4.22 14.16 36.93
C ALA A 13 4.04 15.58 37.48
N THR A 14 3.04 16.30 36.97
CA THR A 14 2.18 17.33 37.61
C THR A 14 1.13 17.74 36.55
N ALA A 15 -0.20 17.76 36.70
CA ALA A 15 -1.12 17.84 37.84
C ALA A 15 -2.37 16.96 37.60
N GLY A 16 -3.19 16.73 38.64
CA GLY A 16 -4.09 15.58 38.80
C GLY A 16 -5.09 15.30 37.68
N ALA A 17 -4.92 14.15 37.01
CA ALA A 17 -5.94 13.49 36.22
C ALA A 17 -6.73 12.52 37.12
N GLN A 18 -8.06 12.59 37.12
CA GLN A 18 -8.90 11.60 37.79
C GLN A 18 -8.80 10.29 37.01
N THR A 19 -8.10 9.31 37.56
CA THR A 19 -7.92 7.99 36.94
C THR A 19 -9.20 7.17 37.07
N ALA A 20 -9.63 6.50 35.99
CA ALA A 20 -10.67 5.48 36.06
C ALA A 20 -10.29 4.42 37.11
N ALA A 21 -11.22 4.03 37.99
CA ALA A 21 -10.94 3.04 39.04
C ALA A 21 -10.61 1.66 38.44
N ASP A 22 -9.56 1.00 38.95
CA ASP A 22 -9.12 -0.33 38.51
C ASP A 22 -10.24 -1.38 38.62
N GLY A 23 -10.32 -2.27 37.61
CA GLY A 23 -11.47 -3.12 37.29
C GLY A 23 -11.99 -4.09 38.36
N ALA A 24 -11.25 -4.34 39.44
CA ALA A 24 -11.72 -5.16 40.57
C ALA A 24 -12.54 -4.36 41.60
N SER A 25 -12.40 -3.03 41.63
CA SER A 25 -13.08 -2.13 42.59
C SER A 25 -14.18 -1.27 41.96
N ALA A 26 -14.23 -1.22 40.63
CA ALA A 26 -15.23 -0.46 39.87
C ALA A 26 -16.64 -1.05 40.05
N GLN A 27 -17.57 -0.20 40.49
CA GLN A 27 -18.99 -0.51 40.65
C GLN A 27 -19.77 -0.34 39.34
N VAL A 28 -19.30 0.52 38.45
CA VAL A 28 -19.89 0.75 37.12
C VAL A 28 -18.90 0.29 36.05
N GLU A 29 -19.37 -0.47 35.08
CA GLU A 29 -18.59 -0.84 33.90
C GLU A 29 -19.26 -0.35 32.61
N ILE A 30 -18.41 -0.01 31.64
CA ILE A 30 -18.78 0.51 30.32
C ILE A 30 -18.17 -0.45 29.29
N LEU A 31 -19.02 -1.00 28.42
CA LEU A 31 -18.66 -2.06 27.48
C LEU A 31 -18.93 -1.58 26.04
N VAL A 32 -17.92 -1.03 25.38
CA VAL A 32 -17.99 -0.58 23.99
C VAL A 32 -18.03 -1.79 23.06
N HIS A 33 -19.01 -1.83 22.15
CA HIS A 33 -19.35 -3.01 21.34
C HIS A 33 -19.49 -4.30 22.17
N GLY A 34 -19.97 -4.19 23.42
CA GLY A 34 -19.86 -5.27 24.38
C GLY A 34 -21.05 -6.24 24.45
N ASP A 35 -20.79 -7.47 24.92
CA ASP A 35 -21.82 -8.44 25.33
C ASP A 35 -21.96 -8.39 26.87
N ALA A 36 -23.14 -7.97 27.35
CA ALA A 36 -23.42 -7.92 28.77
C ALA A 36 -23.31 -9.27 29.49
N ARG A 37 -23.54 -10.41 28.83
CA ARG A 37 -23.48 -11.72 29.49
C ARG A 37 -22.05 -12.13 29.80
N THR A 38 -21.11 -11.84 28.90
CA THR A 38 -19.72 -12.26 29.03
C THR A 38 -18.80 -11.16 29.57
N GLY A 39 -19.20 -9.89 29.42
CA GLY A 39 -18.36 -8.72 29.71
C GLY A 39 -17.30 -8.44 28.63
N ALA A 40 -17.29 -9.20 27.53
CA ALA A 40 -16.40 -8.95 26.39
C ALA A 40 -16.74 -7.63 25.70
N HIS A 41 -15.74 -6.90 25.21
CA HIS A 41 -15.87 -5.56 24.60
C HIS A 41 -14.66 -5.25 23.69
N PHE A 42 -14.78 -4.22 22.84
CA PHE A 42 -13.79 -3.87 21.80
C PHE A 42 -12.88 -2.69 22.14
N ASP A 43 -13.22 -1.77 23.05
CA ASP A 43 -12.44 -0.56 23.44
C ASP A 43 -12.11 0.46 22.33
N TYR A 44 -12.36 0.17 21.05
CA TYR A 44 -12.12 1.10 19.94
C TYR A 44 -13.44 1.71 19.46
N VAL A 45 -13.45 3.03 19.27
CA VAL A 45 -14.55 3.79 18.64
C VAL A 45 -14.00 4.57 17.46
N THR A 46 -14.86 4.88 16.47
CA THR A 46 -14.53 5.82 15.38
C THR A 46 -15.36 7.10 15.55
N TRP A 47 -15.56 7.86 14.49
CA TRP A 47 -16.54 8.94 14.46
C TRP A 47 -17.99 8.44 14.43
N ALA A 48 -18.22 7.18 14.08
CA ALA A 48 -19.54 6.59 14.03
C ALA A 48 -20.08 6.25 15.44
N PRO A 49 -21.40 6.35 15.66
CA PRO A 49 -22.02 6.00 16.94
C PRO A 49 -21.84 4.51 17.26
N SER A 50 -20.91 4.21 18.16
CA SER A 50 -20.55 2.85 18.57
C SER A 50 -21.50 2.35 19.67
N PRO A 51 -22.22 1.22 19.46
CA PRO A 51 -23.09 0.63 20.47
C PRO A 51 -22.33 0.35 21.77
N THR A 52 -22.83 0.87 22.90
CA THR A 52 -22.15 0.75 24.19
C THR A 52 -23.14 0.37 25.28
N LEU A 53 -22.74 -0.55 26.16
CA LEU A 53 -23.54 -0.98 27.30
C LEU A 53 -22.93 -0.44 28.60
N VAL A 54 -23.75 0.17 29.45
CA VAL A 54 -23.33 0.69 30.76
C VAL A 54 -24.13 -0.02 31.84
N ARG A 55 -23.46 -0.54 32.87
CA ARG A 55 -24.18 -1.19 33.98
C ARG A 55 -23.46 -1.09 35.31
N VAL A 56 -24.21 -1.33 36.38
CA VAL A 56 -23.63 -1.65 37.68
C VAL A 56 -23.11 -3.09 37.63
N ARG A 57 -21.92 -3.34 38.16
CA ARG A 57 -21.37 -4.69 38.29
C ARG A 57 -22.28 -5.51 39.22
N PRO A 58 -22.70 -6.73 38.84
CA PRO A 58 -23.55 -7.55 39.69
C PRO A 58 -22.97 -7.73 41.10
N GLY A 59 -23.78 -7.46 42.13
CA GLY A 59 -23.39 -7.62 43.53
C GLY A 59 -22.67 -6.44 44.18
N THR A 60 -22.40 -5.34 43.45
CA THR A 60 -21.78 -4.14 44.05
C THR A 60 -22.78 -3.17 44.67
N LEU A 61 -24.06 -3.29 44.32
CA LEU A 61 -25.17 -2.56 44.94
C LEU A 61 -26.26 -3.54 45.44
N PRO A 62 -27.07 -3.14 46.43
CA PRO A 62 -28.19 -3.95 46.89
C PRO A 62 -29.19 -4.27 45.76
N PRO A 63 -29.82 -5.46 45.76
CA PRO A 63 -30.88 -5.81 44.82
C PRO A 63 -32.02 -4.78 44.85
N GLY A 64 -32.42 -4.28 43.68
CA GLY A 64 -33.47 -3.26 43.53
C GLY A 64 -33.03 -1.81 43.77
N ALA A 65 -31.77 -1.57 44.16
CA ALA A 65 -31.22 -0.21 44.22
C ALA A 65 -31.08 0.39 42.81
N THR A 66 -31.18 1.71 42.71
CA THR A 66 -30.79 2.46 41.52
C THR A 66 -29.72 3.49 41.87
N VAL A 67 -28.89 3.82 40.89
CA VAL A 67 -27.87 4.86 41.03
C VAL A 67 -27.90 5.78 39.83
N THR A 68 -27.88 7.09 40.08
CA THR A 68 -27.66 8.09 39.04
C THR A 68 -26.17 8.23 38.79
N VAL A 69 -25.76 8.07 37.53
CA VAL A 69 -24.38 8.15 37.09
C VAL A 69 -24.27 9.21 36.00
N VAL A 70 -23.21 10.02 36.05
CA VAL A 70 -22.84 10.93 34.97
C VAL A 70 -21.57 10.40 34.32
N LEU A 71 -21.65 10.08 33.03
CA LEU A 71 -20.47 9.74 32.24
C LEU A 71 -19.83 11.01 31.69
N THR A 72 -18.52 11.12 31.78
CA THR A 72 -17.72 12.25 31.31
C THR A 72 -16.43 11.75 30.65
N ASN A 73 -15.76 12.63 29.91
CA ASN A 73 -14.34 12.46 29.59
C ASN A 73 -13.48 12.83 30.82
N ALA A 74 -12.40 12.10 31.08
CA ALA A 74 -11.51 12.35 32.23
C ALA A 74 -10.73 13.68 32.13
N ALA A 75 -10.57 14.19 30.91
CA ALA A 75 -9.86 15.42 30.62
C ALA A 75 -10.54 16.16 29.46
N ALA A 76 -10.30 17.46 29.39
CA ALA A 76 -10.69 18.25 28.23
C ALA A 76 -9.94 17.77 26.97
N PRO A 77 -10.51 18.00 25.77
CA PRO A 77 -9.83 17.66 24.52
C PRO A 77 -8.44 18.28 24.43
N ALA A 78 -7.45 17.48 24.06
CA ALA A 78 -6.07 17.91 23.90
C ALA A 78 -5.49 17.32 22.61
N GLU A 79 -4.50 17.99 22.01
CA GLU A 79 -3.89 17.50 20.77
C GLU A 79 -3.27 16.12 20.97
N GLY A 80 -3.62 15.18 20.11
CA GLY A 80 -3.11 13.81 20.17
C GLY A 80 -3.69 12.96 21.30
N LYS A 81 -4.76 13.42 21.95
CA LYS A 81 -5.58 12.62 22.86
C LYS A 81 -7.01 12.53 22.33
N GLY A 82 -7.56 11.34 22.33
CA GLY A 82 -8.95 11.16 21.92
C GLY A 82 -9.91 11.78 22.92
N HIS A 83 -11.09 12.11 22.43
CA HIS A 83 -12.21 12.62 23.21
C HIS A 83 -13.51 12.04 22.64
N VAL A 84 -14.52 11.80 23.47
CA VAL A 84 -15.77 11.16 23.03
C VAL A 84 -17.02 11.96 23.36
N ASN A 85 -18.05 11.75 22.55
CA ASN A 85 -19.41 12.23 22.74
C ASN A 85 -20.35 11.07 23.08
N PHE A 86 -21.45 11.38 23.77
CA PHE A 86 -22.44 10.43 24.26
C PHE A 86 -23.85 10.78 23.78
N ALA A 87 -24.65 9.76 23.48
CA ALA A 87 -26.10 9.90 23.29
C ALA A 87 -26.82 8.60 23.69
N LEU A 88 -28.15 8.63 23.88
CA LEU A 88 -28.91 7.41 24.15
C LEU A 88 -29.08 6.55 22.90
N THR A 89 -29.20 7.18 21.73
CA THR A 89 -29.42 6.51 20.45
C THR A 89 -28.58 7.15 19.34
N ALA A 90 -28.36 6.40 18.25
CA ALA A 90 -27.69 6.90 17.06
C ALA A 90 -28.44 8.09 16.41
N ASP A 91 -29.78 8.08 16.43
CA ASP A 91 -30.60 9.19 15.91
C ASP A 91 -30.44 10.48 16.72
N GLU A 92 -30.40 10.35 18.05
CA GLU A 92 -30.12 11.49 18.94
C GLU A 92 -28.72 12.04 18.69
N TYR A 93 -27.72 11.15 18.57
CA TYR A 93 -26.35 11.54 18.22
C TYR A 93 -26.32 12.28 16.88
N LYS A 94 -26.96 11.74 15.84
CA LYS A 94 -27.03 12.36 14.51
C LYS A 94 -27.61 13.76 14.56
N LYS A 95 -28.77 13.92 15.20
CA LYS A 95 -29.42 15.23 15.34
C LYS A 95 -28.54 16.21 16.12
N ALA A 96 -27.89 15.76 17.19
CA ALA A 96 -27.02 16.58 18.00
C ALA A 96 -25.80 17.06 17.20
N VAL A 97 -25.13 16.15 16.52
CA VAL A 97 -23.94 16.42 15.71
C VAL A 97 -24.24 17.36 14.53
N GLU A 98 -25.32 17.11 13.78
CA GLU A 98 -25.73 17.99 12.67
C GLU A 98 -26.23 19.37 13.13
N GLY A 99 -26.71 19.47 14.36
CA GLY A 99 -27.18 20.71 14.99
C GLY A 99 -26.10 21.46 15.79
N GLY A 100 -24.86 20.95 15.84
CA GLY A 100 -23.77 21.55 16.64
C GLY A 100 -23.92 21.40 18.17
N GLY A 101 -24.69 20.41 18.62
CA GLY A 101 -25.02 20.16 20.03
C GLY A 101 -24.65 18.75 20.53
N ALA A 102 -23.59 18.14 19.99
CA ALA A 102 -23.05 16.89 20.52
C ALA A 102 -22.67 17.06 22.00
N LYS A 103 -22.87 16.01 22.80
CA LYS A 103 -22.72 16.07 24.26
C LYS A 103 -21.47 15.32 24.71
N ASP A 104 -20.63 16.00 25.46
CA ASP A 104 -19.42 15.48 26.10
C ASP A 104 -19.69 14.77 27.45
N GLN A 105 -20.96 14.72 27.87
CA GLN A 105 -21.41 14.00 29.06
C GLN A 105 -22.85 13.48 28.92
N ILE A 106 -23.19 12.44 29.66
CA ILE A 106 -24.55 11.89 29.73
C ILE A 106 -24.92 11.45 31.14
N ILE A 107 -26.18 11.71 31.53
CA ILE A 107 -26.73 11.28 32.83
C ILE A 107 -27.57 10.03 32.62
N LEU A 108 -27.28 8.98 33.38
CA LEU A 108 -27.93 7.68 33.34
C LEU A 108 -28.47 7.31 34.71
N THR A 109 -29.56 6.55 34.74
CA THR A 109 -30.03 5.89 35.98
C THR A 109 -29.87 4.38 35.80
N LEU A 110 -28.88 3.81 36.50
CA LEU A 110 -28.53 2.40 36.39
C LEU A 110 -29.20 1.59 37.50
N LYS A 111 -29.58 0.35 37.19
CA LYS A 111 -30.12 -0.59 38.17
C LYS A 111 -28.99 -1.40 38.81
N GLY A 112 -29.06 -1.60 40.13
CA GLY A 112 -28.10 -2.39 40.91
C GLY A 112 -28.17 -3.89 40.66
N ASP A 113 -29.16 -4.37 39.92
CA ASP A 113 -29.31 -5.78 39.51
C ASP A 113 -28.41 -6.19 38.34
N GLY A 114 -27.63 -5.23 37.78
CA GLY A 114 -26.74 -5.46 36.65
C GLY A 114 -27.39 -5.40 35.28
N THR A 115 -28.66 -4.94 35.20
CA THR A 115 -29.33 -4.67 33.93
C THR A 115 -28.54 -3.64 33.11
N PRO A 116 -28.11 -3.97 31.88
CA PRO A 116 -27.41 -3.02 31.01
C PRO A 116 -28.31 -1.90 30.52
N GLN A 117 -27.78 -0.68 30.51
CA GLN A 117 -28.34 0.48 29.86
C GLN A 117 -27.59 0.72 28.53
N PRO A 118 -28.25 0.52 27.37
CA PRO A 118 -27.66 0.87 26.08
C PRO A 118 -27.52 2.38 25.91
N ILE A 119 -26.40 2.79 25.34
CA ILE A 119 -26.09 4.14 24.84
C ILE A 119 -25.27 4.02 23.55
N VAL A 120 -24.94 5.14 22.93
CA VAL A 120 -23.90 5.22 21.90
C VAL A 120 -22.75 6.12 22.37
N VAL A 121 -21.54 5.73 22.01
CA VAL A 121 -20.31 6.50 22.21
C VAL A 121 -19.66 6.70 20.86
N ALA A 122 -19.20 7.91 20.56
CA ALA A 122 -18.50 8.22 19.32
C ALA A 122 -17.35 9.18 19.59
N GLY A 123 -16.32 9.15 18.76
CA GLY A 123 -15.26 10.16 18.80
C GLY A 123 -15.82 11.57 18.62
N ASP A 124 -15.24 12.52 19.35
CA ASP A 124 -15.52 13.94 19.24
C ASP A 124 -14.59 14.58 18.22
N PHE A 125 -15.04 14.63 16.97
CA PHE A 125 -14.25 15.17 15.87
C PHE A 125 -13.79 16.63 16.15
N PRO A 126 -12.50 16.99 15.94
CA PRO A 126 -11.44 16.20 15.30
C PRO A 126 -10.47 15.51 16.29
N HIS A 127 -10.87 15.26 17.54
CA HIS A 127 -10.01 14.75 18.61
C HIS A 127 -9.87 13.22 18.58
N PHE A 128 -8.90 12.73 17.81
CA PHE A 128 -8.55 11.29 17.73
C PHE A 128 -7.39 10.93 18.68
N SER A 129 -7.25 9.63 18.95
CA SER A 129 -6.20 9.06 19.80
C SER A 129 -4.91 8.82 19.03
N ARG A 130 -3.75 9.16 19.63
CA ARG A 130 -2.42 8.75 19.11
C ARG A 130 -1.87 7.53 19.86
N ASP A 131 -2.27 7.34 21.11
CA ASP A 131 -1.87 6.19 21.92
C ASP A 131 -3.05 5.22 22.11
N ASP A 132 -2.74 3.93 22.25
CA ASP A 132 -3.76 2.92 22.56
C ASP A 132 -4.39 3.24 23.93
N LYS A 133 -5.73 3.21 23.98
CA LYS A 133 -6.54 3.43 25.18
C LYS A 133 -6.25 4.76 25.91
N ASP A 134 -5.96 5.82 25.16
CA ASP A 134 -5.60 7.14 25.71
C ASP A 134 -6.78 8.02 26.14
N THR A 135 -8.01 7.56 25.89
CA THR A 135 -9.24 8.29 26.18
C THR A 135 -9.98 7.61 27.33
N ALA A 136 -10.02 8.24 28.50
CA ALA A 136 -10.73 7.70 29.65
C ALA A 136 -12.16 8.26 29.74
N ILE A 137 -13.13 7.35 29.74
CA ILE A 137 -14.54 7.62 30.08
C ILE A 137 -14.71 7.33 31.57
N VAL A 138 -15.19 8.31 32.34
CA VAL A 138 -15.33 8.20 33.79
C VAL A 138 -16.80 8.21 34.17
N ALA A 139 -17.20 7.29 35.04
CA ALA A 139 -18.54 7.23 35.61
C ALA A 139 -18.53 7.85 37.01
N HIS A 140 -19.25 8.97 37.18
CA HIS A 140 -19.37 9.68 38.44
C HIS A 140 -20.74 9.47 39.09
N GLN A 141 -20.80 9.36 40.42
CA GLN A 141 -22.06 9.28 41.14
C GLN A 141 -22.76 10.65 41.21
N GLY A 142 -23.99 10.72 40.70
CA GLY A 142 -24.90 11.87 40.84
C GLY A 142 -24.57 13.08 39.97
N THR A 143 -23.34 13.59 40.00
CA THR A 143 -22.88 14.77 39.24
C THR A 143 -21.57 14.49 38.53
N ALA A 144 -21.21 15.29 37.51
CA ALA A 144 -19.96 15.17 36.75
C ALA A 144 -18.67 15.32 37.59
N THR A 145 -18.78 15.83 38.82
CA THR A 145 -17.67 15.98 39.78
C THR A 145 -17.83 15.10 41.01
N GLY A 146 -18.82 14.21 41.00
CA GLY A 146 -19.10 13.28 42.09
C GLY A 146 -18.04 12.18 42.22
N PRO A 147 -18.14 11.32 43.25
CA PRO A 147 -17.26 10.18 43.43
C PRO A 147 -17.19 9.29 42.18
N VAL A 148 -15.97 8.89 41.79
CA VAL A 148 -15.76 7.97 40.67
C VAL A 148 -16.25 6.58 41.07
N MET A 149 -17.15 6.02 40.26
CA MET A 149 -17.74 4.70 40.43
C MET A 149 -17.14 3.65 39.48
N GLY A 150 -16.43 4.08 38.44
CA GLY A 150 -15.85 3.22 37.43
C GLY A 150 -15.55 3.98 36.14
N GLY A 151 -15.33 3.25 35.04
CA GLY A 151 -15.01 3.85 33.76
C GLY A 151 -14.55 2.82 32.73
N ALA A 152 -14.12 3.32 31.58
CA ALA A 152 -13.44 2.56 30.54
C ALA A 152 -12.32 3.40 29.92
N GLN A 153 -11.29 2.73 29.42
CA GLN A 153 -10.29 3.37 28.58
C GLN A 153 -10.54 2.93 27.14
N VAL A 154 -10.72 3.90 26.25
CA VAL A 154 -11.05 3.69 24.85
C VAL A 154 -10.02 4.38 23.97
N MET A 155 -10.01 4.02 22.68
CA MET A 155 -9.25 4.70 21.65
C MET A 155 -10.20 5.20 20.57
N VAL A 156 -10.12 6.49 20.25
CA VAL A 156 -10.75 7.09 19.07
C VAL A 156 -9.86 6.82 17.88
N ARG A 157 -10.18 5.75 17.14
CA ARG A 157 -9.32 5.14 16.14
C ARG A 157 -9.67 5.63 14.74
N VAL A 158 -8.68 6.19 14.04
CA VAL A 158 -8.82 6.74 12.68
C VAL A 158 -7.60 6.42 11.81
N ARG A 159 -7.83 6.36 10.50
CA ARG A 159 -6.79 6.38 9.47
C ARG A 159 -6.20 7.78 9.35
N ARG A 160 -4.88 7.88 9.29
CA ARG A 160 -4.11 9.12 9.43
C ARG A 160 -3.27 9.40 8.20
N ASN A 161 -3.03 10.68 7.90
CA ASN A 161 -1.99 11.05 6.95
C ASN A 161 -0.63 10.58 7.47
N GLU A 162 0.05 9.77 6.65
CA GLU A 162 1.34 9.15 6.97
C GLU A 162 2.44 10.15 7.37
N GLU A 163 2.41 11.36 6.78
CA GLU A 163 3.32 12.46 7.09
C GLU A 163 3.23 12.93 8.55
N THR A 164 2.07 12.75 9.17
CA THR A 164 1.74 13.26 10.50
C THR A 164 1.67 12.17 11.56
N LEU A 165 2.11 10.95 11.23
CA LEU A 165 2.25 9.87 12.19
C LEU A 165 3.36 10.18 13.18
N SER A 166 3.10 9.91 14.46
CA SER A 166 4.16 9.76 15.46
C SER A 166 5.05 8.54 15.15
N ALA A 167 6.22 8.50 15.78
CA ALA A 167 7.14 7.36 15.66
C ALA A 167 6.48 6.07 16.19
N GLU A 168 5.65 6.19 17.23
CA GLU A 168 4.91 5.10 17.84
C GLU A 168 3.82 4.54 16.92
N GLU A 169 2.98 5.41 16.34
CA GLU A 169 1.95 4.99 15.36
C GLU A 169 2.58 4.28 14.17
N ARG A 170 3.65 4.87 13.61
CA ARG A 170 4.41 4.28 12.50
C ARG A 170 4.97 2.92 12.88
N SER A 171 5.59 2.81 14.06
CA SER A 171 6.13 1.57 14.58
C SER A 171 5.04 0.50 14.71
N ARG A 172 3.86 0.81 15.28
CA ARG A 172 2.77 -0.17 15.42
C ARG A 172 2.31 -0.70 14.07
N PHE A 173 2.10 0.17 13.09
CA PHE A 173 1.74 -0.23 11.72
C PHE A 173 2.79 -1.15 11.07
N LEU A 174 4.06 -0.73 11.05
CA LEU A 174 5.13 -1.49 10.41
C LEU A 174 5.34 -2.87 11.07
N TRP A 175 5.23 -2.94 12.40
CA TRP A 175 5.32 -4.20 13.13
C TRP A 175 4.13 -5.13 12.85
N ALA A 176 2.91 -4.60 12.84
CA ALA A 176 1.73 -5.39 12.49
C ALA A 176 1.83 -5.92 11.05
N LEU A 177 2.33 -5.11 10.11
CA LEU A 177 2.52 -5.50 8.72
C LEU A 177 3.55 -6.62 8.57
N ALA A 178 4.71 -6.49 9.22
CA ALA A 178 5.73 -7.53 9.21
C ALA A 178 5.23 -8.83 9.87
N ALA A 179 4.43 -8.71 10.93
CA ALA A 179 3.84 -9.86 11.61
C ALA A 179 2.89 -10.69 10.72
N LEU A 180 2.33 -10.12 9.65
CA LEU A 180 1.50 -10.86 8.70
C LEU A 180 2.28 -11.96 7.95
N ARG A 181 3.61 -11.91 7.95
CA ARG A 181 4.49 -12.98 7.42
C ARG A 181 4.61 -14.18 8.36
N PHE A 182 4.23 -14.03 9.62
CA PHE A 182 4.16 -15.11 10.60
C PHE A 182 2.72 -15.55 10.88
N GLN A 183 1.76 -14.64 10.70
CA GLN A 183 0.34 -14.94 10.85
C GLN A 183 -0.08 -16.03 9.86
N LYS A 184 -0.79 -17.04 10.37
CA LYS A 184 -1.33 -18.12 9.55
C LYS A 184 -2.35 -17.54 8.56
N SER A 185 -2.16 -17.83 7.28
CA SER A 185 -3.12 -17.49 6.23
C SER A 185 -4.53 -18.02 6.55
N PRO A 186 -5.59 -17.25 6.26
CA PRO A 186 -6.97 -17.74 6.26
C PRO A 186 -7.15 -18.95 5.33
N ASP A 187 -6.41 -18.98 4.22
CA ASP A 187 -6.38 -20.09 3.27
C ASP A 187 -5.09 -20.91 3.40
N PRO A 188 -5.17 -22.20 3.76
CA PRO A 188 -4.00 -23.03 4.04
C PRO A 188 -3.12 -23.33 2.80
N ARG A 189 -3.59 -23.00 1.58
CA ARG A 189 -2.77 -23.09 0.36
C ARG A 189 -1.63 -22.07 0.38
N TRP A 190 -1.77 -20.99 1.13
CA TRP A 190 -0.77 -19.95 1.31
C TRP A 190 -0.03 -20.10 2.63
N ARG A 191 1.25 -19.71 2.61
CA ARG A 191 2.11 -19.79 3.78
C ARG A 191 1.60 -18.84 4.86
N ASP A 192 1.47 -17.57 4.54
CA ASP A 192 1.20 -16.52 5.52
C ASP A 192 0.12 -15.55 5.01
N THR A 193 -0.44 -14.74 5.90
CA THR A 193 -1.54 -13.83 5.54
C THR A 193 -1.11 -12.80 4.49
N TYR A 194 0.12 -12.31 4.52
CA TYR A 194 0.59 -11.31 3.55
C TYR A 194 0.65 -11.89 2.14
N THR A 195 1.28 -13.07 1.97
CA THR A 195 1.35 -13.78 0.68
C THR A 195 -0.02 -14.16 0.14
N PHE A 196 -0.96 -14.52 1.02
CA PHE A 196 -2.37 -14.72 0.67
C PHE A 196 -3.01 -13.46 0.07
N LEU A 197 -2.87 -12.29 0.72
CA LEU A 197 -3.44 -11.04 0.22
C LEU A 197 -2.82 -10.62 -1.11
N VAL A 198 -1.51 -10.82 -1.26
CA VAL A 198 -0.79 -10.52 -2.51
C VAL A 198 -1.29 -11.39 -3.66
N ASP A 199 -1.47 -12.69 -3.44
CA ASP A 199 -1.95 -13.60 -4.49
C ASP A 199 -3.47 -13.46 -4.74
N MET A 200 -4.23 -12.97 -3.75
CA MET A 200 -5.63 -12.57 -3.95
C MET A 200 -5.75 -11.53 -5.06
N HIS A 201 -4.96 -10.47 -4.96
CA HIS A 201 -4.91 -9.40 -5.95
C HIS A 201 -4.34 -9.88 -7.30
N ASP A 202 -3.29 -10.71 -7.26
CA ASP A 202 -2.69 -11.28 -8.46
C ASP A 202 -3.70 -12.07 -9.29
N ILE A 203 -4.47 -12.95 -8.65
CA ILE A 203 -5.45 -13.79 -9.34
C ILE A 203 -6.61 -12.96 -9.90
N GLY A 204 -7.07 -11.91 -9.21
CA GLY A 204 -8.10 -11.01 -9.72
C GLY A 204 -7.65 -10.22 -10.96
N ALA A 205 -6.45 -9.64 -10.87
CA ALA A 205 -5.89 -8.70 -11.85
C ALA A 205 -5.46 -9.38 -13.15
N ARG A 206 -5.31 -10.70 -13.13
CA ARG A 206 -4.94 -11.52 -14.28
C ARG A 206 -5.99 -11.56 -15.39
N GLY A 207 -7.13 -10.89 -15.25
CA GLY A 207 -8.16 -10.91 -16.28
C GLY A 207 -7.63 -10.53 -17.68
N PHE A 208 -7.73 -11.46 -18.63
CA PHE A 208 -7.29 -11.30 -20.02
C PHE A 208 -8.26 -11.93 -21.01
N ALA A 209 -8.22 -11.47 -22.26
CA ALA A 209 -9.11 -11.91 -23.34
C ALA A 209 -8.70 -13.25 -24.02
N GLU A 210 -7.46 -13.74 -23.86
CA GLU A 210 -6.93 -14.86 -24.66
C GLU A 210 -6.11 -15.92 -23.87
N PRO A 211 -6.32 -17.24 -24.10
CA PRO A 211 -7.26 -17.79 -25.07
C PRO A 211 -8.71 -17.77 -24.59
N ALA A 212 -9.60 -17.58 -25.56
CA ALA A 212 -11.05 -17.41 -25.38
C ALA A 212 -11.79 -18.53 -24.62
N ASP A 213 -11.15 -19.64 -24.27
CA ASP A 213 -11.72 -20.73 -23.48
C ASP A 213 -11.34 -20.71 -21.98
N ILE A 214 -10.34 -19.91 -21.59
CA ILE A 214 -9.85 -19.79 -20.20
C ILE A 214 -9.74 -18.35 -19.67
N GLY A 215 -9.78 -17.34 -20.53
CA GLY A 215 -9.71 -15.93 -20.12
C GLY A 215 -10.98 -15.42 -19.41
N TYR A 216 -10.83 -14.45 -18.51
CA TYR A 216 -11.88 -13.79 -17.73
C TYR A 216 -11.60 -12.28 -17.61
N PRO A 217 -12.59 -11.41 -17.33
CA PRO A 217 -12.34 -9.98 -17.15
C PRO A 217 -11.56 -9.70 -15.87
N ASP A 218 -10.84 -8.58 -15.82
CA ASP A 218 -10.26 -8.06 -14.56
C ASP A 218 -11.40 -7.92 -13.53
N GLN A 219 -11.21 -8.42 -12.31
CA GLN A 219 -12.28 -8.50 -11.32
C GLN A 219 -12.34 -7.26 -10.43
N GLU A 220 -11.31 -6.42 -10.46
CA GLU A 220 -11.13 -5.33 -9.50
C GLU A 220 -10.65 -4.01 -10.09
N HIS A 221 -10.19 -3.99 -11.34
CA HIS A 221 -9.79 -2.76 -12.04
C HIS A 221 -10.66 -2.46 -13.26
N LYS A 222 -10.47 -1.27 -13.82
CA LYS A 222 -10.96 -0.79 -15.13
C LYS A 222 -12.49 -0.75 -15.24
N ALA A 223 -13.19 -0.75 -14.13
CA ALA A 223 -14.64 -0.81 -14.06
C ALA A 223 -15.18 -0.28 -12.71
N ALA A 224 -16.50 -0.14 -12.59
CA ALA A 224 -17.14 0.61 -11.51
C ALA A 224 -16.77 0.18 -10.08
N ALA A 225 -16.54 -1.11 -9.82
CA ALA A 225 -16.18 -1.59 -8.49
C ALA A 225 -14.73 -1.28 -8.06
N PHE A 226 -13.91 -0.58 -8.85
CA PHE A 226 -12.51 -0.32 -8.52
C PHE A 226 -12.29 0.15 -7.06
N VAL A 227 -12.90 1.27 -6.65
CA VAL A 227 -12.73 1.77 -5.27
C VAL A 227 -13.44 0.90 -4.23
N ALA A 228 -14.53 0.22 -4.59
CA ALA A 228 -15.27 -0.66 -3.70
C ALA A 228 -14.50 -1.95 -3.38
N TRP A 229 -13.97 -2.62 -4.40
CA TRP A 229 -13.16 -3.82 -4.25
C TRP A 229 -11.92 -3.54 -3.39
N HIS A 230 -11.22 -2.43 -3.68
CA HIS A 230 -10.05 -2.02 -2.90
C HIS A 230 -10.42 -1.65 -1.45
N ARG A 231 -11.60 -1.06 -1.18
CA ARG A 231 -12.08 -0.85 0.20
C ARG A 231 -12.25 -2.17 0.95
N ALA A 232 -12.86 -3.19 0.35
CA ALA A 232 -12.93 -4.52 0.96
C ALA A 232 -11.54 -5.13 1.18
N PHE A 233 -10.66 -5.03 0.19
CA PHE A 233 -9.29 -5.54 0.30
C PHE A 233 -8.48 -4.86 1.41
N LEU A 234 -8.60 -3.54 1.55
CA LEU A 234 -7.99 -2.75 2.64
C LEU A 234 -8.58 -3.14 4.00
N LEU A 235 -9.90 -3.36 4.09
CA LEU A 235 -10.53 -3.84 5.32
C LEU A 235 -10.05 -5.24 5.72
N GLU A 236 -9.78 -6.11 4.77
CA GLU A 236 -9.24 -7.44 5.04
C GLU A 236 -7.81 -7.37 5.59
N LEU A 237 -6.96 -6.53 5.00
CA LEU A 237 -5.64 -6.23 5.56
C LEU A 237 -5.76 -5.62 6.97
N GLU A 238 -6.55 -4.55 7.13
CA GLU A 238 -6.65 -3.80 8.38
C GLU A 238 -7.11 -4.69 9.54
N ARG A 239 -8.03 -5.64 9.28
CA ARG A 239 -8.44 -6.65 10.27
C ARG A 239 -7.34 -7.66 10.56
N ALA A 240 -6.57 -8.07 9.56
CA ALA A 240 -5.42 -8.95 9.77
C ALA A 240 -4.37 -8.26 10.66
N LEU A 241 -4.11 -6.96 10.45
CA LEU A 241 -3.24 -6.13 11.29
C LEU A 241 -3.79 -6.01 12.71
N GLN A 242 -5.10 -5.76 12.87
CA GLN A 242 -5.75 -5.60 14.17
C GLN A 242 -5.79 -6.87 15.01
N LYS A 243 -5.69 -8.06 14.39
CA LYS A 243 -5.46 -9.32 15.11
C LYS A 243 -4.05 -9.41 15.72
N VAL A 244 -3.09 -8.64 15.20
CA VAL A 244 -1.73 -8.52 15.76
C VAL A 244 -1.67 -7.40 16.80
N ASP A 245 -2.18 -6.22 16.44
CA ASP A 245 -2.25 -5.05 17.30
C ASP A 245 -3.57 -4.30 17.06
N PRO A 246 -4.56 -4.41 17.97
CA PRO A 246 -5.90 -3.87 17.76
C PRO A 246 -5.95 -2.33 17.69
N SER A 247 -4.88 -1.63 18.10
CA SER A 247 -4.79 -0.16 18.00
C SER A 247 -4.41 0.33 16.59
N VAL A 248 -3.99 -0.56 15.69
CA VAL A 248 -3.49 -0.18 14.36
C VAL A 248 -4.62 0.20 13.40
N THR A 249 -4.37 1.25 12.63
CA THR A 249 -5.11 1.64 11.42
C THR A 249 -4.18 1.73 10.23
N LEU A 250 -4.74 1.67 9.03
CA LEU A 250 -4.02 1.98 7.81
C LEU A 250 -3.73 3.49 7.75
N PRO A 251 -2.47 3.91 7.56
CA PRO A 251 -2.19 5.28 7.19
C PRO A 251 -2.53 5.51 5.72
N TYR A 252 -2.73 6.75 5.30
CA TYR A 252 -2.88 7.12 3.90
C TYR A 252 -1.79 8.08 3.45
N TRP A 253 -1.38 7.98 2.18
CA TRP A 253 -0.37 8.85 1.57
C TRP A 253 -1.00 9.81 0.55
N PRO A 254 -1.19 11.10 0.91
CA PRO A 254 -1.75 12.08 0.00
C PRO A 254 -0.75 12.46 -1.10
N MET A 255 -0.89 11.82 -2.26
CA MET A 255 0.00 11.95 -3.41
C MET A 255 0.09 13.36 -4.04
N TYR A 256 -0.79 14.29 -3.65
CA TYR A 256 -0.93 15.60 -4.29
C TYR A 256 -0.17 16.73 -3.60
N TYR A 257 0.44 16.45 -2.45
CA TYR A 257 1.21 17.41 -1.66
C TYR A 257 2.61 16.87 -1.43
N SER A 258 3.59 17.77 -1.37
CA SER A 258 4.93 17.48 -0.86
C SER A 258 5.18 18.42 0.31
N PRO A 259 5.08 17.98 1.57
CA PRO A 259 5.56 18.77 2.69
C PRO A 259 7.02 18.46 2.98
N GLY A 260 7.81 19.53 2.97
CA GLY A 260 9.04 19.60 3.76
C GLY A 260 10.31 19.20 3.01
N LYS A 261 11.45 19.65 3.57
CA LYS A 261 12.78 19.75 2.96
C LYS A 261 13.34 18.49 2.28
N ASP A 262 12.74 17.31 2.46
CA ASP A 262 13.33 16.00 2.14
C ASP A 262 12.46 15.04 1.27
N GLY A 263 11.22 15.40 0.86
CA GLY A 263 10.40 14.61 -0.09
C GLY A 263 9.28 13.73 0.52
N ALA A 264 8.59 12.92 -0.30
CA ALA A 264 7.42 12.12 0.09
C ALA A 264 7.74 11.07 1.19
N THR A 265 7.01 11.12 2.31
CA THR A 265 7.37 10.44 3.57
C THR A 265 7.26 8.91 3.54
N VAL A 266 6.41 8.32 2.68
CA VAL A 266 6.39 6.87 2.42
C VAL A 266 7.75 6.31 2.01
N PHE A 267 8.60 7.11 1.35
CA PHE A 267 9.94 6.71 0.89
C PHE A 267 11.04 7.00 1.91
N HIS A 268 10.75 7.03 3.21
CA HIS A 268 11.78 7.15 4.24
C HIS A 268 12.27 5.77 4.71
N ALA A 269 13.54 5.72 5.12
CA ALA A 269 14.20 4.51 5.60
C ALA A 269 13.58 3.98 6.91
N ASP A 270 12.96 4.86 7.69
CA ASP A 270 12.22 4.55 8.92
C ASP A 270 10.74 4.22 8.68
N PHE A 271 10.28 4.23 7.42
CA PHE A 271 8.90 3.86 7.04
C PHE A 271 8.85 2.69 6.04
N THR A 272 8.38 2.88 4.80
CA THR A 272 8.33 1.77 3.81
C THR A 272 9.64 1.57 3.03
N GLY A 273 10.66 2.37 3.35
CA GLY A 273 12.02 2.22 2.84
C GLY A 273 12.42 3.32 1.87
N ALA A 274 13.66 3.78 2.00
CA ALA A 274 14.24 4.84 1.21
C ALA A 274 14.76 4.38 -0.14
N ASN A 275 14.54 5.25 -1.12
CA ASN A 275 15.07 5.13 -2.45
C ASN A 275 15.76 6.46 -2.79
N THR A 276 17.02 6.42 -3.22
CA THR A 276 17.86 7.61 -3.42
C THR A 276 17.33 8.54 -4.50
N VAL A 277 17.39 9.85 -4.22
CA VAL A 277 17.03 10.94 -5.14
C VAL A 277 18.24 11.85 -5.37
N ALA A 278 18.43 12.22 -6.65
CA ALA A 278 19.26 13.30 -7.21
C ALA A 278 20.60 12.92 -7.88
N GLY A 279 20.74 13.36 -9.14
CA GLY A 279 22.02 13.61 -9.82
C GLY A 279 22.44 12.64 -10.94
N ASP A 280 21.74 11.52 -11.12
CA ASP A 280 22.13 10.45 -12.05
C ASP A 280 21.18 10.43 -13.27
N PRO A 281 21.69 10.52 -14.52
CA PRO A 281 20.85 10.54 -15.73
C PRO A 281 20.12 9.22 -16.05
N ASP A 282 20.34 8.15 -15.28
CA ASP A 282 19.80 6.83 -15.59
C ASP A 282 18.47 6.50 -14.86
N PHE A 283 17.36 6.78 -15.52
CA PHE A 283 16.00 6.53 -15.03
C PHE A 283 15.63 5.03 -14.94
N MET A 284 16.36 4.16 -15.61
CA MET A 284 16.11 2.69 -15.59
C MET A 284 16.86 1.97 -14.46
N ALA A 285 17.79 2.65 -13.77
CA ALA A 285 18.53 2.03 -12.69
C ALA A 285 17.61 1.70 -11.51
N THR A 286 17.64 0.45 -11.07
CA THR A 286 16.96 -0.02 -9.85
C THR A 286 17.95 -0.03 -8.68
N ASP A 287 17.55 0.53 -7.55
CA ASP A 287 18.31 0.45 -6.30
C ASP A 287 17.62 -0.49 -5.31
N LEU A 288 18.44 -1.19 -4.52
CA LEU A 288 17.95 -1.85 -3.32
C LEU A 288 17.43 -0.78 -2.36
N ILE A 289 16.25 -1.03 -1.82
CA ILE A 289 15.63 -0.10 -0.87
C ILE A 289 16.43 -0.10 0.44
N ARG A 290 16.78 1.10 0.90
CA ARG A 290 17.48 1.32 2.17
C ARG A 290 16.46 1.40 3.30
N PHE A 291 16.69 0.63 4.34
CA PHE A 291 15.93 0.70 5.57
C PHE A 291 16.84 1.08 6.73
N ASP A 292 16.29 1.78 7.71
CA ASP A 292 16.91 1.89 9.01
C ASP A 292 17.05 0.49 9.61
N ALA A 293 18.16 0.23 10.29
CA ALA A 293 18.46 -1.10 10.82
C ALA A 293 17.43 -1.60 11.85
N GLY A 294 16.71 -0.67 12.50
CA GLY A 294 15.61 -0.98 13.42
C GLY A 294 14.25 -1.19 12.74
N ASN A 295 14.11 -0.92 11.44
CA ASN A 295 12.85 -1.05 10.73
C ASN A 295 12.46 -2.54 10.59
N PRO A 296 11.25 -2.96 11.00
CA PRO A 296 10.82 -4.36 10.88
C PRO A 296 10.63 -4.83 9.43
N LEU A 297 10.59 -3.91 8.45
CA LEU A 297 10.59 -4.23 7.02
C LEU A 297 12.01 -4.31 6.44
N TYR A 298 13.07 -4.20 7.26
CA TYR A 298 14.44 -4.34 6.78
C TYR A 298 14.63 -5.67 6.05
N GLY A 299 15.10 -5.60 4.80
CA GLY A 299 15.29 -6.78 3.97
C GLY A 299 13.98 -7.38 3.45
N TRP A 300 12.89 -6.60 3.38
CA TRP A 300 11.61 -7.03 2.82
C TRP A 300 11.80 -7.77 1.49
N ASN A 301 11.26 -8.98 1.45
CA ASN A 301 11.45 -9.93 0.38
C ASN A 301 10.20 -10.79 0.26
N MET A 302 9.73 -11.01 -0.96
CA MET A 302 8.56 -11.83 -1.23
C MET A 302 9.00 -13.18 -1.79
N PRO A 303 8.61 -14.32 -1.15
CA PRO A 303 8.79 -15.64 -1.74
C PRO A 303 8.16 -15.66 -3.13
N GLY A 304 8.84 -16.20 -4.14
CA GLY A 304 8.41 -16.05 -5.53
C GLY A 304 9.11 -14.92 -6.27
N ARG A 305 9.24 -13.76 -5.61
CA ARG A 305 9.27 -12.45 -6.29
C ARG A 305 10.52 -11.60 -5.96
N GLY A 306 11.35 -12.07 -5.01
CA GLY A 306 12.63 -11.47 -4.67
C GLY A 306 12.54 -10.26 -3.72
N PRO A 307 13.64 -9.49 -3.58
CA PRO A 307 13.72 -8.36 -2.65
C PRO A 307 12.93 -7.15 -3.16
N LEU A 308 12.52 -6.28 -2.24
CA LEU A 308 11.85 -5.02 -2.58
C LEU A 308 12.70 -4.15 -3.51
N MET A 309 12.06 -3.64 -4.58
CA MET A 309 12.68 -2.82 -5.63
C MET A 309 11.78 -1.66 -6.05
N ARG A 310 12.38 -0.48 -6.25
CA ARG A 310 11.69 0.71 -6.79
C ARG A 310 12.55 1.44 -7.82
N TRP A 311 11.88 2.17 -8.73
CA TRP A 311 12.55 2.96 -9.76
C TRP A 311 13.29 4.13 -9.12
N ARG A 312 14.49 4.48 -9.61
CA ARG A 312 15.10 5.77 -9.22
C ARG A 312 14.27 6.91 -9.84
N GLN A 313 13.58 7.67 -9.00
CA GLN A 313 12.79 8.81 -9.44
C GLN A 313 12.99 10.00 -8.51
N ASP A 314 12.87 11.21 -9.04
CA ASP A 314 12.80 12.40 -8.20
C ASP A 314 11.49 12.43 -7.40
N ARG A 315 11.60 12.09 -6.12
CA ARG A 315 10.47 12.03 -5.19
C ARG A 315 9.92 13.41 -4.83
N ASN A 316 10.58 14.50 -5.25
CA ASN A 316 10.08 15.87 -5.09
C ASN A 316 9.19 16.33 -6.25
N ASN A 317 9.12 15.58 -7.35
CA ASN A 317 8.30 15.93 -8.52
C ASN A 317 6.89 15.30 -8.45
N VAL A 318 6.16 15.56 -7.37
CA VAL A 318 4.77 15.10 -7.18
C VAL A 318 3.72 15.90 -7.98
N LYS A 319 4.16 16.87 -8.80
CA LYS A 319 3.27 17.72 -9.63
C LYS A 319 2.52 16.96 -10.72
N LEU A 320 2.82 15.67 -10.91
CA LEU A 320 2.17 14.77 -11.86
C LEU A 320 0.77 14.30 -11.40
N PHE A 321 0.49 14.41 -10.10
CA PHE A 321 -0.71 13.86 -9.49
C PHE A 321 -1.82 14.90 -9.38
N ASN A 322 -3.02 14.51 -9.78
CA ASN A 322 -4.21 15.34 -9.63
C ASN A 322 -4.53 15.55 -8.16
N THR A 323 -4.90 16.79 -7.82
CA THR A 323 -5.26 17.16 -6.46
C THR A 323 -6.72 16.78 -6.15
N PRO A 324 -7.08 16.64 -4.87
CA PRO A 324 -8.48 16.48 -4.45
C PRO A 324 -9.41 17.57 -4.98
N GLY A 325 -8.90 18.78 -5.26
CA GLY A 325 -9.66 19.87 -5.88
C GLY A 325 -10.26 19.51 -7.25
N MET A 326 -9.70 18.49 -7.94
CA MET A 326 -10.32 17.92 -9.14
C MET A 326 -11.69 17.30 -8.85
N LEU A 327 -11.89 16.67 -7.69
CA LEU A 327 -13.09 15.90 -7.37
C LEU A 327 -14.04 16.61 -6.40
N LEU A 328 -13.54 17.58 -5.63
CA LEU A 328 -14.28 18.19 -4.52
C LEU A 328 -14.71 19.65 -4.78
N ASP A 329 -14.69 20.09 -6.04
CA ASP A 329 -15.04 21.45 -6.42
C ASP A 329 -16.55 21.56 -6.79
N LYS A 330 -17.30 22.29 -5.95
CA LYS A 330 -18.75 22.48 -6.09
C LYS A 330 -19.16 23.31 -7.31
N SER A 331 -18.25 24.08 -7.91
CA SER A 331 -18.58 24.87 -9.11
C SER A 331 -18.95 23.99 -10.32
N LYS A 332 -18.65 22.69 -10.25
CA LYS A 332 -18.96 21.67 -11.28
C LYS A 332 -19.80 20.50 -10.75
N ALA A 333 -20.69 20.78 -9.81
CA ALA A 333 -21.48 19.79 -9.04
C ALA A 333 -22.37 18.82 -9.85
N GLY A 334 -22.38 18.82 -11.19
CA GLY A 334 -23.06 17.81 -12.02
C GLY A 334 -22.15 16.68 -12.50
N LEU A 335 -20.99 17.01 -13.07
CA LEU A 335 -20.05 16.02 -13.58
C LEU A 335 -19.24 15.39 -12.45
N LYS A 336 -18.73 16.23 -11.54
CA LYS A 336 -17.87 15.79 -10.44
C LYS A 336 -18.64 15.03 -9.35
N SER A 337 -19.95 15.24 -9.22
CA SER A 337 -20.82 14.50 -8.30
C SER A 337 -21.32 13.17 -8.86
N ASN A 338 -20.89 12.77 -10.06
CA ASN A 338 -21.21 11.49 -10.66
C ASN A 338 -20.13 10.44 -10.34
N TYR A 339 -20.53 9.29 -9.81
CA TYR A 339 -19.63 8.22 -9.42
C TYR A 339 -18.76 7.69 -10.58
N SER A 340 -19.31 7.47 -11.77
CA SER A 340 -18.53 6.95 -12.91
C SER A 340 -17.39 7.91 -13.28
N PHE A 341 -17.65 9.21 -13.22
CA PHE A 341 -16.60 10.21 -13.42
C PHE A 341 -15.57 10.17 -12.30
N MET A 342 -16.02 10.12 -11.03
CA MET A 342 -15.14 10.06 -9.87
C MET A 342 -14.23 8.81 -9.90
N ALA A 343 -14.82 7.62 -9.98
CA ALA A 343 -14.09 6.35 -9.96
C ALA A 343 -13.11 6.24 -11.13
N GLY A 344 -13.56 6.57 -12.35
CA GLY A 344 -12.68 6.55 -13.53
C GLY A 344 -11.57 7.60 -13.48
N SER A 345 -11.85 8.81 -12.95
CA SER A 345 -10.82 9.85 -12.81
C SER A 345 -9.78 9.46 -11.76
N VAL A 346 -10.23 8.95 -10.61
CA VAL A 346 -9.35 8.47 -9.54
C VAL A 346 -8.43 7.36 -10.03
N GLU A 347 -9.00 6.33 -10.67
CA GLU A 347 -8.25 5.19 -11.19
C GLU A 347 -7.22 5.63 -12.25
N ALA A 348 -7.59 6.55 -13.15
CA ALA A 348 -6.68 7.06 -14.17
C ALA A 348 -5.55 7.92 -13.58
N ASN A 349 -5.87 9.03 -12.91
CA ASN A 349 -4.90 9.88 -12.22
C ASN A 349 -5.54 10.49 -10.97
N PRO A 350 -5.00 10.21 -9.76
CA PRO A 350 -3.59 9.87 -9.54
C PRO A 350 -3.20 8.40 -9.42
N HIS A 351 -4.12 7.45 -9.44
CA HIS A 351 -3.80 6.04 -9.16
C HIS A 351 -2.85 5.38 -10.18
N ASN A 352 -3.23 5.26 -11.47
CA ASN A 352 -2.38 4.54 -12.43
C ASN A 352 -1.01 5.21 -12.62
N ILE A 353 -0.98 6.55 -12.57
CA ILE A 353 0.27 7.32 -12.64
C ILE A 353 1.15 7.04 -11.43
N GLY A 354 0.55 6.97 -10.25
CA GLY A 354 1.22 6.67 -9.00
C GLY A 354 1.88 5.31 -8.96
N HIS A 355 1.19 4.28 -9.46
CA HIS A 355 1.75 2.94 -9.63
C HIS A 355 3.00 2.95 -10.52
N GLY A 356 2.92 3.58 -11.71
CA GLY A 356 4.03 3.70 -12.65
C GLY A 356 5.21 4.53 -12.12
N TRP A 357 4.92 5.59 -11.37
CA TRP A 357 5.92 6.47 -10.73
C TRP A 357 6.66 5.80 -9.56
N SER A 358 6.05 4.79 -8.96
CA SER A 358 6.57 4.20 -7.72
C SER A 358 7.76 3.27 -7.95
N GLY A 359 7.56 2.16 -8.67
CA GLY A 359 8.56 1.09 -8.70
C GLY A 359 8.14 -0.12 -9.52
N VAL A 360 9.06 -1.08 -9.69
CA VAL A 360 8.85 -2.28 -10.51
C VAL A 360 7.63 -3.08 -10.05
N TRP A 361 7.51 -3.32 -8.74
CA TRP A 361 6.36 -4.03 -8.18
C TRP A 361 5.07 -3.22 -8.28
N MET A 362 5.09 -1.96 -7.86
CA MET A 362 3.93 -1.07 -7.94
C MET A 362 3.43 -0.86 -9.39
N SER A 363 4.32 -0.82 -10.38
CA SER A 363 3.93 -0.67 -11.79
C SER A 363 3.23 -1.88 -12.38
N ASN A 364 3.33 -3.05 -11.74
CA ASN A 364 2.66 -4.27 -12.16
C ASN A 364 1.41 -4.48 -11.30
N CYS A 365 0.23 -4.23 -11.89
CA CYS A 365 -1.05 -4.33 -11.19
C CYS A 365 -1.25 -5.70 -10.54
N MET A 366 -0.77 -6.81 -11.10
CA MET A 366 -0.96 -8.13 -10.48
C MET A 366 -0.21 -8.28 -9.15
N ILE A 367 0.95 -7.66 -9.02
CA ILE A 367 1.87 -7.93 -7.89
C ILE A 367 2.14 -6.70 -7.04
N SER A 368 1.51 -5.56 -7.32
CA SER A 368 1.74 -4.30 -6.61
C SER A 368 1.60 -4.40 -5.09
N PRO A 369 0.71 -5.23 -4.48
CA PRO A 369 0.67 -5.40 -3.03
C PRO A 369 1.93 -6.04 -2.42
N SER A 370 2.84 -6.57 -3.24
CA SER A 370 4.14 -7.06 -2.80
C SER A 370 4.97 -5.95 -2.15
N ASP A 371 4.79 -4.70 -2.59
CA ASP A 371 5.41 -3.51 -2.00
C ASP A 371 4.55 -3.02 -0.81
N PRO A 372 5.10 -2.93 0.43
CA PRO A 372 4.39 -2.41 1.59
C PRO A 372 3.78 -1.01 1.41
N MET A 373 4.27 -0.21 0.46
CA MET A 373 3.71 1.10 0.13
C MET A 373 2.34 1.03 -0.55
N PHE A 374 1.98 -0.11 -1.16
CA PHE A 374 0.65 -0.32 -1.76
C PHE A 374 -0.47 0.05 -0.79
N TRP A 375 -0.32 -0.28 0.49
CA TRP A 375 -1.37 -0.08 1.50
C TRP A 375 -1.64 1.40 1.80
N PRO A 376 -0.65 2.23 2.19
CA PRO A 376 -0.88 3.67 2.34
C PRO A 376 -1.29 4.36 1.04
N PHE A 377 -0.81 3.85 -0.11
CA PHE A 377 -1.21 4.32 -1.42
C PHE A 377 -2.69 4.08 -1.72
N HIS A 378 -3.19 2.85 -1.56
CA HIS A 378 -4.61 2.53 -1.79
C HIS A 378 -5.54 3.11 -0.71
N THR A 379 -5.06 3.28 0.51
CA THR A 379 -5.82 3.94 1.58
C THR A 379 -6.11 5.42 1.24
N TYR A 380 -5.24 6.09 0.48
CA TYR A 380 -5.51 7.44 -0.01
C TYR A 380 -6.66 7.49 -1.03
N PHE A 381 -6.78 6.48 -1.89
CA PHE A 381 -7.90 6.39 -2.85
C PHE A 381 -9.22 6.04 -2.16
N ASP A 382 -9.16 5.22 -1.11
CA ASP A 382 -10.30 4.98 -0.24
C ASP A 382 -10.76 6.25 0.49
N TRP A 383 -9.79 7.03 0.99
CA TRP A 383 -10.04 8.35 1.57
C TRP A 383 -10.62 9.33 0.55
N LEU A 384 -10.12 9.37 -0.69
CA LEU A 384 -10.66 10.24 -1.74
C LEU A 384 -12.12 9.92 -2.03
N TRP A 385 -12.47 8.63 -2.07
CA TRP A 385 -13.87 8.23 -2.22
C TRP A 385 -14.70 8.65 -0.99
N ALA A 386 -14.23 8.39 0.23
CA ALA A 386 -14.91 8.84 1.45
C ALA A 386 -15.10 10.37 1.50
N ALA A 387 -14.08 11.14 1.09
CA ALA A 387 -14.14 12.60 1.01
C ALA A 387 -15.16 13.07 -0.04
N TRP A 388 -15.21 12.41 -1.20
CA TRP A 388 -16.22 12.68 -2.22
C TRP A 388 -17.64 12.36 -1.73
N GLN A 389 -17.80 11.24 -1.02
CA GLN A 389 -19.09 10.85 -0.43
C GLN A 389 -19.56 11.88 0.58
N GLN A 390 -18.66 12.30 1.45
CA GLN A 390 -18.90 13.36 2.43
C GLN A 390 -19.30 14.68 1.76
N HIS A 391 -18.57 15.06 0.72
CA HIS A 391 -18.74 16.34 0.05
C HIS A 391 -20.07 16.46 -0.72
N TYR A 392 -20.55 15.35 -1.29
CA TYR A 392 -21.77 15.30 -2.12
C TYR A 392 -22.96 14.59 -1.46
N ASP A 393 -22.86 14.19 -0.18
CA ASP A 393 -23.88 13.41 0.54
C ASP A 393 -24.26 12.09 -0.18
N ARG A 394 -23.23 11.29 -0.49
CA ARG A 394 -23.34 10.07 -1.32
C ARG A 394 -23.07 8.79 -0.52
N PHE A 395 -23.96 8.51 0.44
CA PHE A 395 -23.89 7.32 1.31
C PHE A 395 -25.01 6.30 1.05
N ARG A 396 -25.92 6.54 0.12
CA ARG A 396 -27.06 5.62 -0.10
C ARG A 396 -26.62 4.43 -0.96
N SER A 397 -27.09 3.23 -0.65
CA SER A 397 -26.78 2.01 -1.41
C SER A 397 -28.01 1.34 -2.04
N ASP A 398 -29.17 2.01 -2.03
CA ASP A 398 -30.46 1.50 -2.52
C ASP A 398 -30.52 1.36 -4.06
N GLY A 399 -29.61 2.02 -4.78
CA GLY A 399 -29.55 2.08 -6.23
C GLY A 399 -30.51 3.08 -6.86
N ALA A 400 -31.16 3.95 -6.08
CA ALA A 400 -32.12 4.93 -6.60
C ALA A 400 -31.47 6.05 -7.41
N ASP A 401 -30.21 6.39 -7.11
CA ASP A 401 -29.47 7.48 -7.74
C ASP A 401 -28.27 6.97 -8.54
N PRO A 402 -28.26 7.05 -9.88
CA PRO A 402 -27.13 6.58 -10.69
C PRO A 402 -25.86 7.45 -10.54
N ALA A 403 -25.95 8.65 -9.98
CA ALA A 403 -24.76 9.45 -9.69
C ALA A 403 -24.06 9.00 -8.39
N GLN A 404 -24.71 8.16 -7.57
CA GLN A 404 -24.12 7.53 -6.38
C GLN A 404 -23.20 6.36 -6.72
N TYR A 405 -23.64 5.53 -7.67
CA TYR A 405 -22.92 4.38 -8.18
C TYR A 405 -23.57 3.97 -9.51
N TRP A 406 -22.76 3.59 -10.48
CA TRP A 406 -23.25 3.09 -11.76
C TRP A 406 -22.33 2.01 -12.30
N PRO A 407 -22.86 0.85 -12.77
CA PRO A 407 -24.28 0.48 -12.85
C PRO A 407 -24.93 0.24 -11.48
N ASN A 408 -26.17 0.72 -11.30
CA ASN A 408 -26.91 0.68 -10.03
C ASN A 408 -27.86 -0.53 -9.88
N ASP A 409 -27.70 -1.55 -10.72
CA ASP A 409 -28.50 -2.77 -10.78
C ASP A 409 -27.65 -4.01 -10.42
N ALA A 410 -28.15 -5.20 -10.79
CA ALA A 410 -27.38 -6.44 -10.79
C ALA A 410 -27.01 -6.80 -12.24
N TYR A 411 -25.87 -7.46 -12.43
CA TYR A 411 -25.46 -7.94 -13.75
C TYR A 411 -26.52 -8.85 -14.36
N ALA A 412 -26.83 -8.59 -15.63
CA ALA A 412 -27.66 -9.45 -16.47
C ALA A 412 -27.03 -9.52 -17.86
N ASP A 413 -26.87 -10.74 -18.40
CA ASP A 413 -26.25 -10.94 -19.71
C ASP A 413 -27.00 -10.17 -20.82
N GLY A 414 -26.23 -9.67 -21.78
CA GLY A 414 -26.74 -8.89 -22.91
C GLY A 414 -26.98 -7.40 -22.62
N ASN A 415 -26.79 -6.92 -21.38
CA ASN A 415 -26.90 -5.50 -21.06
C ASN A 415 -25.70 -4.71 -21.67
N PRO A 416 -25.95 -3.57 -22.37
CA PRO A 416 -24.87 -2.75 -22.93
C PRO A 416 -23.78 -2.30 -21.94
N SER A 417 -24.12 -2.10 -20.66
CA SER A 417 -23.14 -1.70 -19.64
C SER A 417 -22.06 -2.77 -19.39
N ASN A 418 -22.33 -4.03 -19.73
CA ASN A 418 -21.43 -5.17 -19.48
C ASN A 418 -20.12 -5.07 -20.26
N LYS A 419 -20.08 -4.23 -21.30
CA LYS A 419 -18.87 -3.96 -22.09
C LYS A 419 -17.80 -3.23 -21.29
N THR A 420 -18.20 -2.43 -20.30
CA THR A 420 -17.31 -1.65 -19.45
C THR A 420 -17.41 -2.03 -17.97
N ASN A 421 -18.42 -2.80 -17.58
CA ASN A 421 -18.65 -3.25 -16.21
C ASN A 421 -19.00 -4.74 -16.23
N PRO A 422 -18.01 -5.64 -16.10
CA PRO A 422 -18.28 -7.06 -16.03
C PRO A 422 -18.99 -7.45 -14.72
N LEU A 423 -19.41 -8.72 -14.63
CA LEU A 423 -20.02 -9.30 -13.44
C LEU A 423 -19.12 -9.06 -12.20
N GLY A 424 -19.69 -8.53 -11.13
CA GLY A 424 -18.96 -8.11 -9.93
C GLY A 424 -18.83 -6.60 -9.81
N HIS A 425 -19.06 -5.85 -10.90
CA HIS A 425 -18.94 -4.39 -10.90
C HIS A 425 -20.27 -3.65 -10.79
N HIS A 426 -21.41 -4.34 -10.93
CA HIS A 426 -22.71 -3.71 -10.69
C HIS A 426 -22.97 -3.60 -9.19
N LEU A 427 -23.75 -2.59 -8.79
CA LEU A 427 -24.02 -2.27 -7.39
C LEU A 427 -24.45 -3.48 -6.53
N ARG A 428 -25.23 -4.38 -7.11
CA ARG A 428 -25.83 -5.54 -6.43
C ARG A 428 -25.10 -6.85 -6.69
N ASP A 429 -24.00 -6.82 -7.44
CA ASP A 429 -23.21 -8.02 -7.68
C ASP A 429 -22.37 -8.34 -6.46
N THR A 430 -22.23 -9.63 -6.13
CA THR A 430 -21.17 -10.05 -5.21
C THR A 430 -19.82 -9.96 -5.92
N MET A 431 -18.82 -9.41 -5.25
CA MET A 431 -17.46 -9.31 -5.76
C MET A 431 -16.68 -10.60 -5.56
N TRP A 432 -15.87 -10.96 -6.54
CA TRP A 432 -14.83 -11.97 -6.41
C TRP A 432 -13.64 -11.38 -5.63
N PRO A 433 -12.95 -12.12 -4.74
CA PRO A 433 -12.99 -13.56 -4.54
C PRO A 433 -13.98 -14.06 -3.49
N TRP A 434 -14.56 -13.17 -2.70
CA TRP A 434 -15.30 -13.53 -1.49
C TRP A 434 -16.59 -14.32 -1.75
N ASN A 435 -17.11 -14.30 -2.97
CA ASN A 435 -18.25 -15.13 -3.34
C ASN A 435 -17.89 -16.59 -3.68
N GLU A 436 -16.59 -16.88 -3.81
CA GLU A 436 -15.99 -18.17 -4.17
C GLU A 436 -16.42 -18.72 -5.53
N GLU A 437 -16.99 -17.87 -6.38
CA GLU A 437 -17.43 -18.28 -7.70
C GLU A 437 -16.23 -18.55 -8.59
N ILE A 438 -16.25 -19.71 -9.25
CA ILE A 438 -15.31 -20.09 -10.29
C ILE A 438 -16.05 -20.30 -11.60
N GLN A 439 -15.34 -20.12 -12.70
CA GLN A 439 -15.84 -20.33 -14.07
C GLN A 439 -16.66 -21.64 -14.22
N PRO A 440 -18.00 -21.59 -14.41
CA PRO A 440 -18.77 -22.79 -14.75
C PRO A 440 -18.51 -23.18 -16.23
N LYS A 441 -18.62 -24.46 -16.59
CA LYS A 441 -18.63 -24.87 -18.01
C LYS A 441 -20.07 -25.25 -18.41
N PRO A 442 -20.66 -24.65 -19.46
CA PRO A 442 -20.17 -23.57 -20.34
C PRO A 442 -20.53 -22.16 -19.86
N VAL A 443 -19.74 -21.13 -20.24
CA VAL A 443 -20.01 -19.70 -19.96
C VAL A 443 -20.55 -18.98 -21.20
N GLU A 444 -21.61 -18.18 -21.03
CA GLU A 444 -22.36 -17.55 -22.12
C GLU A 444 -21.70 -16.27 -22.70
N THR A 445 -20.99 -15.45 -21.90
CA THR A 445 -20.28 -14.24 -22.38
C THR A 445 -18.95 -14.01 -21.66
N PHE A 446 -18.02 -13.22 -22.23
CA PHE A 446 -16.76 -12.88 -21.56
C PHE A 446 -16.99 -12.10 -20.24
N SER A 447 -17.91 -11.14 -20.24
CA SER A 447 -18.18 -10.28 -19.07
C SER A 447 -18.77 -11.05 -17.87
N ALA A 448 -19.31 -12.25 -18.06
CA ALA A 448 -19.82 -13.12 -17.00
C ALA A 448 -18.76 -14.10 -16.44
N ARG A 449 -17.53 -14.08 -16.96
CA ARG A 449 -16.49 -15.03 -16.58
C ARG A 449 -15.86 -14.71 -15.23
N ARG A 450 -15.39 -15.75 -14.55
CA ARG A 450 -14.70 -15.69 -13.26
C ARG A 450 -13.33 -16.36 -13.37
N PRO A 451 -12.40 -16.06 -12.45
CA PRO A 451 -11.17 -16.83 -12.33
C PRO A 451 -11.44 -18.35 -12.24
N PRO A 452 -10.60 -19.20 -12.85
CA PRO A 452 -10.79 -20.66 -12.83
C PRO A 452 -10.46 -21.30 -11.47
N GLN A 453 -10.09 -20.49 -10.48
CA GLN A 453 -9.68 -20.92 -9.15
C GLN A 453 -10.17 -19.92 -8.11
N THR A 454 -10.47 -20.41 -6.90
CA THR A 454 -10.74 -19.56 -5.74
C THR A 454 -9.46 -19.14 -5.05
N VAL A 455 -9.52 -18.05 -4.30
CA VAL A 455 -8.51 -17.63 -3.32
C VAL A 455 -9.26 -17.22 -2.05
N GLY A 456 -8.93 -17.82 -0.91
CA GLY A 456 -9.65 -17.53 0.32
C GLY A 456 -11.04 -18.15 0.37
N GLY A 457 -11.92 -17.47 1.09
CA GLY A 457 -13.32 -17.83 1.26
C GLY A 457 -14.15 -16.55 1.45
N PRO A 458 -15.35 -16.65 2.06
CA PRO A 458 -16.18 -15.48 2.31
C PRO A 458 -15.47 -14.45 3.19
N PHE A 459 -15.81 -13.18 2.98
CA PHE A 459 -15.26 -12.08 3.75
C PHE A 459 -15.53 -12.31 5.23
N ALA A 460 -14.46 -12.37 6.03
CA ALA A 460 -14.57 -12.77 7.42
C ALA A 460 -15.42 -11.77 8.24
N PRO A 461 -16.24 -12.25 9.20
CA PRO A 461 -16.94 -11.35 10.10
C PRO A 461 -15.95 -10.51 10.91
N SER A 462 -16.36 -9.31 11.30
CA SER A 462 -15.54 -8.41 12.13
C SER A 462 -15.20 -9.04 13.50
N GLY A 463 -16.10 -9.88 14.02
CA GLY A 463 -16.04 -10.41 15.37
C GLY A 463 -16.40 -9.39 16.46
N VAL A 464 -16.79 -8.18 16.06
CA VAL A 464 -17.12 -7.06 16.95
C VAL A 464 -18.60 -6.71 16.77
N PRO A 465 -19.44 -6.82 17.81
CA PRO A 465 -20.86 -6.49 17.74
C PRO A 465 -21.12 -5.10 17.16
N GLY A 466 -21.95 -5.02 16.11
CA GLY A 466 -22.30 -3.75 15.46
C GLY A 466 -21.36 -3.30 14.34
N LEU A 467 -20.19 -3.92 14.15
CA LEU A 467 -19.33 -3.63 13.00
C LEU A 467 -19.56 -4.62 11.86
N TRP A 468 -19.81 -4.11 10.67
CA TRP A 468 -20.02 -4.91 9.46
C TRP A 468 -18.78 -5.76 9.12
N PRO A 469 -18.92 -6.99 8.59
CA PRO A 469 -20.12 -7.80 8.65
C PRO A 469 -20.14 -8.62 9.96
N GLN A 470 -21.34 -8.85 10.49
CA GLN A 470 -21.53 -9.67 11.70
C GLN A 470 -21.41 -11.18 11.42
N THR A 471 -21.56 -11.58 10.17
CA THR A 471 -21.44 -12.97 9.70
C THR A 471 -20.54 -13.02 8.46
N PRO A 472 -20.00 -14.18 8.07
CA PRO A 472 -19.24 -14.27 6.82
C PRO A 472 -20.04 -13.72 5.64
N ALA A 473 -19.47 -12.79 4.87
CA ALA A 473 -20.16 -12.02 3.85
C ALA A 473 -19.61 -12.28 2.43
N LYS A 474 -20.45 -12.00 1.42
CA LYS A 474 -20.07 -11.94 0.01
C LYS A 474 -20.26 -10.48 -0.45
N PRO A 475 -19.32 -9.58 -0.14
CA PRO A 475 -19.51 -8.15 -0.29
C PRO A 475 -19.94 -7.77 -1.70
N THR A 476 -20.93 -6.89 -1.75
CA THR A 476 -21.33 -6.15 -2.95
C THR A 476 -20.72 -4.75 -2.94
N PRO A 477 -20.57 -4.07 -4.10
CA PRO A 477 -20.18 -2.67 -4.10
C PRO A 477 -21.11 -1.80 -3.27
N GLY A 478 -22.42 -2.10 -3.25
CA GLY A 478 -23.41 -1.37 -2.47
C GLY A 478 -23.18 -1.41 -0.96
N GLU A 479 -22.78 -2.56 -0.40
CA GLU A 479 -22.48 -2.69 1.03
C GLU A 479 -21.24 -1.88 1.48
N LEU A 480 -20.37 -1.50 0.54
CA LEU A 480 -19.14 -0.76 0.83
C LEU A 480 -19.26 0.75 0.62
N ILE A 481 -20.40 1.22 0.12
CA ILE A 481 -20.69 2.64 -0.01
C ILE A 481 -20.73 3.29 1.38
N ASP A 482 -21.57 2.81 2.28
CA ASP A 482 -21.78 3.42 3.59
C ASP A 482 -20.83 2.89 4.66
N TYR A 483 -19.52 3.09 4.44
CA TYR A 483 -18.44 2.54 5.26
C TYR A 483 -18.49 2.94 6.75
N ALA A 484 -19.21 4.01 7.10
CA ALA A 484 -19.33 4.55 8.44
C ALA A 484 -20.75 4.44 9.02
N GLY A 485 -21.63 3.68 8.36
CA GLY A 485 -23.01 3.44 8.80
C GLY A 485 -23.84 4.71 9.00
N TYR A 486 -23.62 5.75 8.18
CA TYR A 486 -24.29 7.04 8.32
C TYR A 486 -25.77 7.01 7.90
N VAL A 487 -26.10 6.20 6.90
CA VAL A 487 -27.47 5.94 6.42
C VAL A 487 -27.97 4.59 6.95
N THR A 488 -27.12 3.57 6.91
CA THR A 488 -27.45 2.18 7.22
C THR A 488 -26.51 1.70 8.34
N PRO A 489 -26.92 1.77 9.63
CA PRO A 489 -25.98 1.56 10.75
C PRO A 489 -25.26 0.21 10.76
N ASP A 490 -25.83 -0.83 10.15
CA ASP A 490 -25.25 -2.17 10.06
C ASP A 490 -24.15 -2.32 8.99
N THR A 491 -23.84 -1.27 8.24
CA THR A 491 -22.70 -1.21 7.29
C THR A 491 -21.47 -0.51 7.86
N ASP A 492 -21.47 -0.07 9.12
CA ASP A 492 -20.28 0.53 9.76
C ASP A 492 -19.11 -0.46 9.77
N ALA A 493 -18.09 -0.19 8.97
CA ALA A 493 -16.93 -1.04 8.82
C ALA A 493 -15.88 -0.83 9.93
N GLY A 494 -16.13 0.11 10.87
CA GLY A 494 -15.19 0.48 11.92
C GLY A 494 -14.02 1.31 11.41
N VAL A 495 -14.28 2.13 10.37
CA VAL A 495 -13.28 2.99 9.71
C VAL A 495 -13.68 4.46 9.86
N GLY A 496 -12.70 5.29 10.18
CA GLY A 496 -12.83 6.76 10.15
C GLY A 496 -11.52 7.37 9.66
N TYR A 497 -11.57 8.62 9.22
CA TYR A 497 -10.40 9.38 8.77
C TYR A 497 -10.21 10.60 9.64
N ASP A 498 -8.97 10.92 9.99
CA ASP A 498 -8.60 12.02 10.87
C ASP A 498 -9.18 13.40 10.52
N ASN A 499 -9.43 13.65 9.23
CA ASN A 499 -9.93 14.91 8.70
C ASN A 499 -11.32 14.82 8.05
N LEU A 500 -12.00 13.67 8.12
CA LEU A 500 -13.38 13.52 7.64
C LEU A 500 -14.32 13.28 8.82
N PRO A 501 -15.26 14.20 9.12
CA PRO A 501 -16.24 13.97 10.17
C PRO A 501 -17.26 12.91 9.74
N TRP A 502 -18.02 12.35 10.68
CA TRP A 502 -19.01 11.30 10.39
C TRP A 502 -20.20 11.81 9.56
N SER A 503 -20.73 13.00 9.84
CA SER A 503 -21.87 13.56 9.09
C SER A 503 -21.42 14.59 8.05
N PRO A 504 -21.89 14.50 6.79
CA PRO A 504 -21.68 15.51 5.74
C PRO A 504 -21.99 16.94 6.17
N LYS A 505 -22.95 17.12 7.09
CA LYS A 505 -23.37 18.45 7.56
C LYS A 505 -22.41 19.07 8.58
N GLN A 506 -21.46 18.31 9.13
CA GLN A 506 -20.43 18.83 10.03
C GLN A 506 -19.30 19.55 9.28
N GLN A 507 -19.19 19.42 7.95
CA GLN A 507 -18.16 20.12 7.19
C GLN A 507 -18.45 21.64 7.15
N SER A 508 -17.80 22.40 8.03
CA SER A 508 -17.88 23.86 8.09
C SER A 508 -16.84 24.57 7.21
N GLN A 509 -15.89 23.84 6.63
CA GLN A 509 -14.83 24.36 5.76
C GLN A 509 -14.78 23.55 4.47
N PRO A 510 -14.63 24.20 3.31
CA PRO A 510 -14.33 23.50 2.08
C PRO A 510 -12.91 22.90 2.19
N PHE A 511 -12.68 21.82 1.45
CA PHE A 511 -11.53 20.95 1.63
C PHE A 511 -10.23 21.70 1.31
N GLN A 512 -9.22 21.65 2.18
CA GLN A 512 -7.92 22.25 1.88
C GLN A 512 -7.36 21.67 0.56
N GLY A 513 -7.46 22.48 -0.49
CA GLY A 513 -7.54 22.05 -1.88
C GLY A 513 -8.32 23.05 -2.74
N ASP A 514 -9.10 23.96 -2.12
CA ASP A 514 -9.81 25.08 -2.77
C ASP A 514 -8.91 26.20 -3.32
N VAL A 515 -7.75 25.89 -3.89
CA VAL A 515 -7.27 26.76 -4.96
C VAL A 515 -8.05 26.33 -6.19
N ALA A 516 -9.15 27.03 -6.46
CA ALA A 516 -9.96 26.78 -7.64
C ALA A 516 -9.03 26.78 -8.89
N PRO A 517 -8.96 25.69 -9.67
CA PRO A 517 -8.36 25.73 -10.99
C PRO A 517 -9.23 26.69 -11.81
N THR A 518 -8.76 27.92 -12.02
CA THR A 518 -9.58 28.93 -12.69
C THR A 518 -9.60 28.63 -14.18
N ALA A 519 -10.72 28.93 -14.87
CA ALA A 519 -10.81 28.94 -16.33
C ALA A 519 -9.71 29.81 -17.00
N THR A 520 -9.07 30.68 -16.20
CA THR A 520 -7.90 31.48 -16.56
C THR A 520 -6.63 30.65 -16.77
N ALA A 521 -6.45 29.51 -16.08
CA ALA A 521 -5.21 28.72 -16.15
C ALA A 521 -4.99 28.08 -17.54
N MET A 522 -6.04 27.51 -18.15
CA MET A 522 -5.99 27.00 -19.52
C MET A 522 -5.70 28.12 -20.52
N THR A 523 -6.41 29.24 -20.39
CA THR A 523 -6.23 30.41 -21.24
C THR A 523 -4.79 30.94 -21.14
N THR A 524 -4.22 30.97 -19.93
CA THR A 524 -2.85 31.43 -19.67
C THR A 524 -1.82 30.43 -20.20
N PHE A 525 -2.06 29.13 -20.05
CA PHE A 525 -1.20 28.08 -20.60
C PHE A 525 -1.12 28.13 -22.14
N LEU A 526 -2.25 28.34 -22.81
CA LEU A 526 -2.33 28.41 -24.27
C LEU A 526 -1.86 29.76 -24.85
N ALA A 527 -1.73 30.80 -24.02
CA ALA A 527 -1.33 32.14 -24.44
C ALA A 527 0.18 32.23 -24.73
N LYS A 528 0.54 32.28 -26.02
CA LYS A 528 1.94 32.31 -26.50
C LYS A 528 2.74 33.55 -26.09
N ASP A 529 2.05 34.63 -25.74
CA ASP A 529 2.63 35.89 -25.28
C ASP A 529 3.02 35.87 -23.79
N ARG A 530 2.70 34.78 -23.06
CA ARG A 530 3.02 34.63 -21.65
C ARG A 530 4.41 34.04 -21.42
N PRO A 531 5.12 34.42 -20.33
CA PRO A 531 6.39 33.83 -19.93
C PRO A 531 6.30 32.30 -19.77
N VAL A 532 7.36 31.59 -20.18
CA VAL A 532 7.46 30.11 -20.05
C VAL A 532 7.18 29.64 -18.64
N ALA A 533 7.80 30.25 -17.62
CA ALA A 533 7.61 29.89 -16.22
C ALA A 533 6.14 30.04 -15.77
N GLU A 534 5.46 31.11 -16.18
CA GLU A 534 4.04 31.34 -15.87
C GLU A 534 3.16 30.30 -16.56
N ARG A 535 3.42 29.98 -17.84
CA ARG A 535 2.67 28.95 -18.57
C ARG A 535 2.85 27.56 -17.94
N VAL A 536 4.09 27.19 -17.61
CA VAL A 536 4.40 25.90 -16.96
C VAL A 536 3.78 25.81 -15.57
N GLU A 537 3.77 26.90 -14.80
CA GLU A 537 3.09 26.97 -13.50
C GLU A 537 1.57 26.81 -13.64
N GLN A 538 0.96 27.49 -14.61
CA GLN A 538 -0.48 27.39 -14.87
C GLN A 538 -0.89 26.03 -15.44
N ALA A 539 0.02 25.31 -16.11
CA ALA A 539 -0.23 23.95 -16.60
C ALA A 539 -0.62 22.98 -15.46
N ALA A 540 -0.06 23.16 -14.26
CA ALA A 540 -0.41 22.35 -13.08
C ALA A 540 -1.82 22.67 -12.56
N GLN A 541 -2.34 23.86 -12.85
CA GLN A 541 -3.64 24.37 -12.42
C GLN A 541 -4.71 24.30 -13.52
N VAL A 542 -4.42 23.60 -14.63
CA VAL A 542 -5.38 23.40 -15.71
C VAL A 542 -6.52 22.49 -15.25
N ASP A 543 -7.73 23.00 -15.38
CA ASP A 543 -8.97 22.26 -15.18
C ASP A 543 -9.13 21.13 -16.21
N LEU A 544 -8.90 19.90 -15.77
CA LEU A 544 -8.82 18.72 -16.65
C LEU A 544 -10.15 18.38 -17.34
N ALA A 545 -11.29 18.72 -16.74
CA ALA A 545 -12.58 18.54 -17.39
C ALA A 545 -12.74 19.51 -18.57
N ALA A 546 -12.24 20.75 -18.45
CA ALA A 546 -12.20 21.68 -19.57
C ALA A 546 -11.15 21.25 -20.63
N ALA A 547 -10.02 20.71 -20.19
CA ALA A 547 -8.99 20.16 -21.05
C ALA A 547 -9.43 18.91 -21.84
N SER A 548 -10.41 18.17 -21.32
CA SER A 548 -10.98 16.97 -21.94
C SER A 548 -11.88 17.23 -23.14
N ASP A 549 -12.35 18.48 -23.31
CA ASP A 549 -13.06 18.91 -24.51
C ASP A 549 -12.21 18.71 -25.77
N ALA A 550 -12.82 18.22 -26.86
CA ALA A 550 -12.10 17.87 -28.08
C ALA A 550 -11.30 19.06 -28.66
N SER A 551 -11.82 20.28 -28.55
CA SER A 551 -11.15 21.49 -29.03
C SER A 551 -9.97 21.89 -28.15
N ALA A 552 -10.13 21.80 -26.82
CA ALA A 552 -9.08 22.09 -25.85
C ALA A 552 -7.95 21.06 -25.93
N LYS A 553 -8.30 19.78 -26.01
CA LYS A 553 -7.35 18.67 -26.16
C LYS A 553 -6.52 18.81 -27.44
N SER A 554 -7.15 19.19 -28.55
CA SER A 554 -6.46 19.47 -29.82
C SER A 554 -5.54 20.70 -29.71
N ALA A 555 -5.96 21.75 -29.00
CA ALA A 555 -5.13 22.93 -28.77
C ALA A 555 -3.89 22.62 -27.93
N ILE A 556 -4.03 21.82 -26.87
CA ILE A 556 -2.90 21.36 -26.03
C ILE A 556 -1.97 20.44 -26.83
N GLN A 557 -2.52 19.52 -27.65
CA GLN A 557 -1.73 18.71 -28.56
C GLN A 557 -0.95 19.57 -29.56
N ALA A 558 -1.56 20.62 -30.10
CA ALA A 558 -0.86 21.55 -30.97
C ALA A 558 0.30 22.25 -30.26
N VAL A 559 0.20 22.54 -28.95
CA VAL A 559 1.32 23.04 -28.14
C VAL A 559 2.42 21.99 -28.03
N ALA A 560 2.10 20.74 -27.69
CA ALA A 560 3.08 19.65 -27.59
C ALA A 560 3.84 19.41 -28.91
N LEU A 561 3.13 19.44 -30.04
CA LEU A 561 3.66 19.23 -31.38
C LEU A 561 4.37 20.45 -31.98
N ALA A 562 4.22 21.64 -31.40
CA ALA A 562 4.81 22.85 -31.93
C ALA A 562 6.33 22.87 -31.70
N THR A 563 7.11 22.49 -32.71
CA THR A 563 8.58 22.44 -32.62
C THR A 563 9.24 23.80 -32.30
N ALA A 564 8.53 24.90 -32.55
CA ALA A 564 8.95 26.27 -32.23
C ALA A 564 8.56 26.73 -30.81
N GLU A 565 7.81 25.92 -30.05
CA GLU A 565 7.42 26.21 -28.66
C GLU A 565 8.51 25.78 -27.67
N ASP A 566 8.57 26.44 -26.51
CA ASP A 566 9.54 26.13 -25.47
C ASP A 566 9.38 24.68 -24.97
N ALA A 567 10.51 23.99 -24.76
CA ALA A 567 10.50 22.58 -24.45
C ALA A 567 9.84 22.25 -23.10
N GLU A 568 9.88 23.16 -22.12
CA GLU A 568 9.19 23.00 -20.84
C GLU A 568 7.69 23.19 -20.97
N VAL A 569 7.25 24.12 -21.84
CA VAL A 569 5.83 24.30 -22.15
C VAL A 569 5.27 23.11 -22.94
N ARG A 570 6.05 22.57 -23.88
CA ARG A 570 5.72 21.34 -24.63
C ARG A 570 5.65 20.12 -23.70
N ALA A 571 6.57 20.02 -22.73
CA ALA A 571 6.54 18.99 -21.71
C ALA A 571 5.29 19.10 -20.83
N ALA A 572 4.96 20.32 -20.39
CA ALA A 572 3.75 20.61 -19.64
C ALA A 572 2.47 20.32 -20.44
N ALA A 573 2.48 20.53 -21.76
CA ALA A 573 1.38 20.14 -22.66
C ALA A 573 1.18 18.62 -22.68
N LEU A 574 2.26 17.85 -22.82
CA LEU A 574 2.22 16.39 -22.74
C LEU A 574 1.70 15.92 -21.36
N ASP A 575 2.14 16.56 -20.27
CA ASP A 575 1.67 16.25 -18.91
C ASP A 575 0.19 16.61 -18.71
N ILE A 576 -0.34 17.68 -19.32
CA ILE A 576 -1.79 17.95 -19.33
C ILE A 576 -2.53 16.86 -20.11
N LEU A 577 -2.08 16.51 -21.33
CA LEU A 577 -2.73 15.47 -22.13
C LEU A 577 -2.74 14.12 -21.39
N ALA A 578 -1.63 13.76 -20.74
CA ALA A 578 -1.49 12.50 -20.02
C ALA A 578 -2.49 12.37 -18.86
N ARG A 579 -2.87 13.50 -18.25
CA ARG A 579 -3.87 13.62 -17.18
C ARG A 579 -5.32 13.61 -17.67
N VAL A 580 -5.53 13.86 -18.96
CA VAL A 580 -6.85 14.05 -19.58
C VAL A 580 -7.26 12.87 -20.45
N ASP A 581 -6.33 12.33 -21.21
CA ASP A 581 -6.52 11.24 -22.16
C ASP A 581 -5.17 10.57 -22.44
N THR A 582 -4.85 9.55 -21.65
CA THR A 582 -3.56 8.86 -21.68
C THR A 582 -3.25 8.26 -23.04
N ALA A 583 -4.22 7.69 -23.75
CA ALA A 583 -3.99 7.14 -25.09
C ALA A 583 -3.62 8.25 -26.08
N TYR A 584 -4.36 9.36 -26.06
CA TYR A 584 -4.08 10.50 -26.92
C TYR A 584 -2.74 11.20 -26.58
N ALA A 585 -2.35 11.20 -25.31
CA ALA A 585 -1.05 11.68 -24.87
C ALA A 585 0.10 10.80 -25.37
N VAL A 586 -0.06 9.47 -25.28
CA VAL A 586 0.91 8.48 -25.81
C VAL A 586 1.08 8.67 -27.32
N GLU A 587 0.00 8.78 -28.09
CA GLU A 587 0.03 9.07 -29.53
C GLU A 587 0.77 10.38 -29.84
N THR A 588 0.56 11.41 -29.01
CA THR A 588 1.23 12.71 -29.15
C THR A 588 2.71 12.60 -28.84
N ALA A 589 3.08 11.88 -27.78
CA ALA A 589 4.46 11.68 -27.39
C ALA A 589 5.27 10.96 -28.48
N TYR A 590 4.70 9.95 -29.15
CA TYR A 590 5.30 9.30 -30.32
C TYR A 590 5.57 10.27 -31.49
N LYS A 591 4.73 11.30 -31.66
CA LYS A 591 4.92 12.33 -32.69
C LYS A 591 5.97 13.39 -32.31
N VAL A 592 6.18 13.61 -31.00
CA VAL A 592 7.17 14.58 -30.46
C VAL A 592 8.56 13.96 -30.30
N GLU A 593 8.67 12.64 -30.20
CA GLU A 593 9.95 11.93 -29.97
C GLU A 593 11.06 12.35 -30.94
N GLY A 594 10.73 12.49 -32.24
CA GLY A 594 11.69 12.81 -33.28
C GLY A 594 12.41 14.15 -33.11
N ASP A 595 11.84 15.09 -32.35
CA ASP A 595 12.38 16.43 -32.15
C ASP A 595 12.61 16.83 -30.68
N ALA A 596 12.30 15.94 -29.72
CA ALA A 596 12.49 16.13 -28.29
C ALA A 596 13.97 16.10 -27.84
N LYS A 597 14.76 17.09 -28.25
CA LYS A 597 16.21 17.17 -27.92
C LYS A 597 16.51 17.78 -26.55
N HIS A 598 15.56 18.50 -25.96
CA HIS A 598 15.70 19.14 -24.65
C HIS A 598 15.41 18.13 -23.53
N PRO A 599 16.21 18.05 -22.46
CA PRO A 599 16.07 17.03 -21.40
C PRO A 599 14.65 16.97 -20.80
N THR A 600 14.05 18.12 -20.51
CA THR A 600 12.68 18.20 -19.93
C THR A 600 11.62 17.60 -20.86
N LEU A 601 11.71 17.87 -22.16
CA LEU A 601 10.74 17.39 -23.15
C LEU A 601 10.98 15.92 -23.50
N ALA A 602 12.24 15.52 -23.66
CA ALA A 602 12.62 14.12 -23.86
C ALA A 602 12.08 13.26 -22.70
N HIS A 603 12.27 13.73 -21.47
CA HIS A 603 11.79 13.06 -20.28
C HIS A 603 10.26 13.01 -20.21
N ALA A 604 9.55 14.09 -20.55
CA ALA A 604 8.09 14.07 -20.62
C ALA A 604 7.56 13.11 -21.69
N VAL A 605 8.17 13.07 -22.87
CA VAL A 605 7.85 12.10 -23.94
C VAL A 605 8.04 10.67 -23.44
N GLU A 606 9.16 10.37 -22.78
CA GLU A 606 9.45 9.03 -22.26
C GLU A 606 8.50 8.61 -21.13
N ARG A 607 8.19 9.51 -20.17
CA ARG A 607 7.20 9.27 -19.12
C ARG A 607 5.81 8.96 -19.70
N VAL A 608 5.35 9.78 -20.65
CA VAL A 608 4.03 9.61 -21.25
C VAL A 608 3.96 8.34 -22.09
N ARG A 609 5.02 7.97 -22.79
CA ARG A 609 5.09 6.67 -23.50
C ARG A 609 5.09 5.47 -22.56
N ALA A 610 5.71 5.58 -21.38
CA ALA A 610 5.66 4.52 -20.38
C ALA A 610 4.24 4.25 -19.85
N MET A 611 3.30 5.16 -20.09
CA MET A 611 1.89 5.00 -19.72
C MET A 611 1.05 4.22 -20.76
N GLU A 612 1.66 3.67 -21.82
CA GLU A 612 1.00 2.90 -22.88
C GLU A 612 0.14 1.73 -22.33
N MET A 613 0.61 1.05 -21.27
CA MET A 613 -0.14 -0.03 -20.61
C MET A 613 -1.44 0.41 -19.91
N PHE A 614 -1.59 1.72 -19.65
CA PHE A 614 -2.76 2.32 -19.01
C PHE A 614 -3.69 2.99 -20.03
N ALA A 615 -3.40 2.86 -21.33
CA ALA A 615 -4.32 3.25 -22.38
C ALA A 615 -5.50 2.25 -22.39
N ASN A 616 -6.68 2.69 -21.96
CA ASN A 616 -7.94 1.91 -21.99
C ASN A 616 -8.43 1.56 -23.42
N ARG A 617 -7.57 1.69 -24.44
CA ARG A 617 -7.82 1.34 -25.84
C ARG A 617 -6.50 1.05 -26.56
N PRO A 618 -6.51 0.26 -27.64
CA PRO A 618 -5.36 0.11 -28.53
C PRO A 618 -4.88 1.48 -29.06
N VAL A 619 -3.57 1.69 -29.08
CA VAL A 619 -2.93 2.93 -29.54
C VAL A 619 -2.50 2.75 -31.00
N ASP A 620 -2.94 3.63 -31.89
CA ASP A 620 -2.53 3.60 -33.30
C ASP A 620 -1.10 4.15 -33.45
N MET A 621 -0.18 3.24 -33.76
CA MET A 621 1.25 3.52 -33.93
C MET A 621 1.56 3.89 -35.39
N PRO A 622 2.37 4.92 -35.67
CA PRO A 622 2.84 5.17 -37.03
C PRO A 622 3.72 4.02 -37.52
N ALA A 623 3.52 3.59 -38.77
CA ALA A 623 4.32 2.54 -39.40
C ALA A 623 5.82 2.94 -39.44
N GLU A 624 6.70 2.02 -39.05
CA GLU A 624 8.16 2.23 -39.03
C GLU A 624 8.67 2.76 -40.38
N THR A 625 9.17 3.99 -40.39
CA THR A 625 10.01 4.47 -41.49
C THR A 625 11.47 4.22 -41.13
N ALA A 626 12.21 3.66 -42.09
CA ALA A 626 13.59 3.22 -41.90
C ALA A 626 14.45 4.33 -41.27
N PRO A 627 15.24 4.02 -40.22
CA PRO A 627 15.97 5.04 -39.48
C PRO A 627 17.12 5.64 -40.29
N PRO A 628 17.41 6.95 -40.14
CA PRO A 628 18.61 7.56 -40.69
C PRO A 628 19.86 6.94 -40.04
N PRO A 629 21.03 6.99 -40.72
CA PRO A 629 22.24 6.34 -40.21
C PRO A 629 22.70 6.99 -38.90
N ALA A 630 22.54 6.24 -37.80
CA ALA A 630 22.96 6.66 -36.47
C ALA A 630 24.49 6.66 -36.32
N PRO A 631 25.07 7.54 -35.48
CA PRO A 631 26.47 7.43 -35.07
C PRO A 631 26.70 6.06 -34.41
N LYS A 632 27.79 5.39 -34.80
CA LYS A 632 28.15 4.00 -34.45
C LYS A 632 28.11 3.74 -32.94
N THR A 633 26.95 3.38 -32.44
CA THR A 633 26.75 2.72 -31.15
C THR A 633 25.55 1.80 -31.31
N VAL A 634 25.83 0.55 -31.63
CA VAL A 634 24.83 -0.48 -31.89
C VAL A 634 24.34 -1.02 -30.55
N SER A 635 23.07 -0.78 -30.22
CA SER A 635 22.37 -1.51 -29.16
C SER A 635 22.25 -2.97 -29.60
N VAL A 636 22.92 -3.89 -28.91
CA VAL A 636 22.91 -5.32 -29.26
C VAL A 636 21.72 -6.07 -28.66
N LEU A 637 20.63 -5.35 -28.41
CA LEU A 637 19.30 -5.90 -28.15
C LEU A 637 18.34 -5.20 -29.09
N ASP A 638 17.63 -6.02 -29.86
CA ASP A 638 16.50 -5.59 -30.66
C ASP A 638 15.51 -4.89 -29.73
N LYS A 639 15.23 -3.60 -29.98
CA LYS A 639 14.31 -2.81 -29.15
C LYS A 639 12.93 -3.47 -29.08
N GLY A 640 12.55 -4.23 -30.12
CA GLY A 640 11.33 -5.04 -30.14
C GLY A 640 11.34 -6.14 -29.07
N LEU A 641 12.46 -6.82 -28.86
CA LEU A 641 12.59 -7.87 -27.84
C LEU A 641 12.58 -7.30 -26.41
N TYR A 642 13.16 -6.13 -26.16
CA TYR A 642 13.10 -5.49 -24.84
C TYR A 642 11.72 -4.86 -24.55
N ALA A 643 11.05 -4.28 -25.54
CA ALA A 643 9.67 -3.82 -25.39
C ALA A 643 8.73 -5.01 -25.20
N THR A 644 8.97 -6.14 -25.86
CA THR A 644 8.24 -7.40 -25.64
C THR A 644 8.63 -8.07 -24.32
N ALA A 645 9.85 -7.87 -23.79
CA ALA A 645 10.26 -8.28 -22.44
C ALA A 645 9.54 -7.49 -21.35
N ARG A 646 9.49 -6.18 -21.54
CA ARG A 646 8.97 -5.17 -20.61
C ARG A 646 7.44 -5.13 -20.62
N ASN A 647 6.82 -5.34 -21.79
CA ASN A 647 5.37 -5.30 -21.98
C ASN A 647 4.76 -6.71 -22.11
N GLY A 648 5.57 -7.78 -22.08
CA GLY A 648 5.16 -9.11 -22.55
C GLY A 648 5.60 -10.27 -21.67
N VAL A 649 5.52 -10.13 -20.35
CA VAL A 649 5.25 -11.32 -19.51
C VAL A 649 3.86 -11.27 -18.85
N PRO A 650 2.76 -11.15 -19.64
CA PRO A 650 1.57 -11.91 -19.33
C PRO A 650 1.92 -13.41 -19.27
N ASP A 651 1.30 -14.12 -18.34
CA ASP A 651 1.06 -15.57 -18.44
C ASP A 651 2.20 -16.54 -18.17
N ASN A 652 3.40 -16.11 -17.75
CA ASN A 652 4.51 -17.05 -17.49
C ASN A 652 4.75 -17.99 -18.70
N ASN A 653 4.50 -17.49 -19.92
CA ASN A 653 4.50 -18.30 -21.14
C ASN A 653 5.91 -18.89 -21.37
N PRO A 654 6.07 -20.23 -21.34
CA PRO A 654 7.40 -20.87 -21.34
C PRO A 654 8.21 -20.58 -22.61
N CYS A 655 7.57 -20.22 -23.73
CA CYS A 655 8.26 -19.87 -24.98
C CYS A 655 8.81 -18.45 -24.96
N VAL A 656 8.09 -17.50 -24.35
CA VAL A 656 8.51 -16.09 -24.23
C VAL A 656 9.56 -15.95 -23.14
N VAL A 657 9.34 -16.61 -21.99
CA VAL A 657 10.31 -16.73 -20.89
C VAL A 657 11.59 -17.43 -21.37
N GLY A 658 11.47 -18.49 -22.18
CA GLY A 658 12.61 -19.17 -22.81
C GLY A 658 13.38 -18.27 -23.79
N GLY A 659 12.69 -17.57 -24.69
CA GLY A 659 13.32 -16.62 -25.63
C GLY A 659 14.01 -15.45 -24.94
N LEU A 660 13.38 -14.88 -23.91
CA LEU A 660 13.96 -13.82 -23.07
C LEU A 660 15.19 -14.29 -22.30
N THR A 661 15.15 -15.53 -21.82
CA THR A 661 16.30 -16.14 -21.15
C THR A 661 17.47 -16.32 -22.10
N VAL A 662 17.24 -16.80 -23.33
CA VAL A 662 18.29 -16.98 -24.34
C VAL A 662 18.91 -15.64 -24.73
N GLU A 663 18.09 -14.60 -24.92
CA GLU A 663 18.59 -13.26 -25.21
C GLU A 663 19.33 -12.63 -24.02
N LEU A 664 18.86 -12.86 -22.79
CA LEU A 664 19.57 -12.46 -21.58
C LEU A 664 20.91 -13.20 -21.44
N GLN A 665 20.97 -14.50 -21.76
CA GLN A 665 22.20 -15.29 -21.77
C GLN A 665 23.18 -14.81 -22.85
N HIS A 666 22.70 -14.54 -24.07
CA HIS A 666 23.50 -13.93 -25.13
C HIS A 666 23.99 -12.53 -24.75
N PHE A 667 23.19 -11.76 -24.04
CA PHE A 667 23.54 -10.44 -23.54
C PHE A 667 24.62 -10.51 -22.45
N LEU A 668 24.44 -11.35 -21.42
CA LEU A 668 25.39 -11.50 -20.32
C LEU A 668 26.71 -12.18 -20.75
N ALA A 669 26.73 -12.88 -21.89
CA ALA A 669 27.92 -13.52 -22.46
C ALA A 669 28.79 -12.58 -23.33
N LYS A 670 28.33 -11.37 -23.69
CA LYS A 670 29.12 -10.38 -24.45
C LYS A 670 30.17 -9.70 -23.56
N SER A 671 31.31 -9.31 -24.12
CA SER A 671 32.35 -8.59 -23.38
C SER A 671 31.85 -7.23 -22.88
N THR A 672 32.30 -6.82 -21.69
CA THR A 672 31.85 -5.64 -20.93
C THR A 672 31.84 -4.32 -21.71
N ASP A 673 32.68 -4.21 -22.74
CA ASP A 673 32.87 -2.99 -23.52
C ASP A 673 31.76 -2.77 -24.58
N ALA A 674 30.85 -3.73 -24.74
CA ALA A 674 29.78 -3.73 -25.75
C ALA A 674 28.35 -3.60 -25.18
N VAL A 675 28.22 -3.35 -23.87
CA VAL A 675 26.96 -3.52 -23.14
C VAL A 675 26.36 -2.16 -22.72
N ARG A 676 25.09 -1.91 -23.10
CA ARG A 676 24.32 -0.68 -22.77
C ARG A 676 23.20 -0.89 -21.72
N ILE A 677 22.87 -2.13 -21.36
CA ILE A 677 22.02 -2.41 -20.19
C ILE A 677 22.94 -2.65 -19.02
N PHE A 678 22.68 -2.01 -17.88
CA PHE A 678 23.56 -2.23 -16.74
C PHE A 678 23.25 -3.59 -16.11
N PRO A 679 24.25 -4.35 -15.64
CA PRO A 679 24.00 -5.70 -15.14
C PRO A 679 23.07 -5.73 -13.90
N GLN A 680 22.86 -4.60 -13.21
CA GLN A 680 21.81 -4.46 -12.19
C GLN A 680 20.39 -4.56 -12.76
N ASP A 681 20.12 -4.02 -13.94
CA ASP A 681 18.78 -4.03 -14.53
C ASP A 681 18.43 -5.42 -15.07
N ALA A 682 19.43 -6.14 -15.58
CA ALA A 682 19.33 -7.55 -15.93
C ALA A 682 19.01 -8.42 -14.70
N ALA A 683 19.64 -8.17 -13.56
CA ALA A 683 19.37 -8.92 -12.35
C ALA A 683 18.02 -8.54 -11.70
N ALA A 684 17.58 -7.28 -11.82
CA ALA A 684 16.28 -6.81 -11.36
C ALA A 684 15.14 -7.39 -12.20
N PHE A 685 15.30 -7.41 -13.53
CA PHE A 685 14.39 -8.07 -14.45
C PHE A 685 14.19 -9.56 -14.10
N VAL A 686 15.28 -10.24 -13.78
CA VAL A 686 15.23 -11.66 -13.42
C VAL A 686 14.55 -11.91 -12.07
N ALA A 687 14.74 -11.01 -11.10
CA ALA A 687 14.04 -11.06 -9.81
C ALA A 687 12.53 -10.77 -9.98
N SER A 688 12.17 -9.78 -10.80
CA SER A 688 10.77 -9.39 -11.03
C SER A 688 9.96 -10.35 -11.90
N THR A 689 10.61 -11.29 -12.59
CA THR A 689 9.97 -12.26 -13.52
C THR A 689 9.94 -13.69 -12.98
N ASN A 690 10.28 -13.92 -11.71
CA ASN A 690 10.28 -15.24 -11.05
C ASN A 690 11.12 -16.32 -11.78
N LEU A 691 12.07 -15.92 -12.61
CA LEU A 691 12.84 -16.79 -13.53
C LEU A 691 13.71 -17.86 -12.84
N PHE A 692 13.98 -17.74 -11.53
CA PHE A 692 14.84 -18.67 -10.79
C PHE A 692 14.09 -19.68 -9.91
N GLU A 693 12.78 -19.54 -9.74
CA GLU A 693 12.01 -20.44 -8.90
C GLU A 693 11.54 -21.69 -9.63
N ALA A 694 11.70 -22.83 -8.96
CA ALA A 694 10.90 -24.01 -9.27
C ALA A 694 9.47 -23.70 -8.81
N VAL A 695 8.56 -23.46 -9.76
CA VAL A 695 7.13 -23.34 -9.47
C VAL A 695 6.73 -24.54 -8.57
N PRO A 696 6.26 -24.32 -7.32
CA PRO A 696 5.86 -25.41 -6.45
C PRO A 696 4.86 -26.32 -7.18
N ALA A 697 4.95 -27.63 -6.99
CA ALA A 697 4.09 -28.60 -7.67
C ALA A 697 2.57 -28.36 -7.49
N ALA A 698 2.19 -27.57 -6.48
CA ALA A 698 0.82 -27.10 -6.24
C ALA A 698 0.39 -25.95 -7.17
N ASN A 699 1.33 -25.09 -7.59
CA ASN A 699 1.12 -23.99 -8.54
C ASN A 699 1.48 -24.38 -9.98
N SER A 700 2.13 -25.53 -10.20
CA SER A 700 2.63 -25.96 -11.50
C SER A 700 1.63 -26.74 -12.37
N ARG A 701 0.41 -27.04 -11.87
CA ARG A 701 -0.59 -27.80 -12.64
C ARG A 701 -1.08 -27.09 -13.90
N HIS A 702 -0.76 -25.80 -14.10
CA HIS A 702 -1.14 -25.06 -15.31
C HIS A 702 0.04 -24.71 -16.25
N VAL A 703 1.29 -25.01 -15.86
CA VAL A 703 2.47 -24.72 -16.72
C VAL A 703 2.90 -25.94 -17.56
N HIS A 704 2.31 -27.12 -17.31
CA HIS A 704 2.59 -28.34 -18.09
C HIS A 704 1.38 -28.82 -18.91
N GLY A 705 0.63 -27.88 -19.50
CA GLY A 705 -0.37 -28.18 -20.52
C GLY A 705 0.25 -28.18 -21.91
N LYS A 706 0.61 -29.37 -22.42
CA LYS A 706 1.20 -29.68 -23.75
C LYS A 706 2.57 -29.05 -24.02
N ALA A 707 3.59 -29.90 -24.10
CA ALA A 707 4.87 -29.55 -24.68
C ALA A 707 4.66 -29.04 -26.13
N ASN A 708 4.84 -27.73 -26.35
CA ASN A 708 4.85 -27.17 -27.69
C ASN A 708 6.26 -27.40 -28.26
N ALA A 709 6.40 -28.36 -29.17
CA ALA A 709 7.69 -28.81 -29.72
C ALA A 709 8.43 -27.73 -30.56
N SER A 710 7.83 -26.56 -30.76
CA SER A 710 8.35 -25.45 -31.57
C SER A 710 9.11 -24.37 -30.78
N CYS A 711 9.15 -24.44 -29.45
CA CYS A 711 9.84 -23.43 -28.63
C CYS A 711 11.26 -23.89 -28.31
N ALA A 712 12.26 -23.20 -28.89
CA ALA A 712 13.67 -23.52 -28.72
C ALA A 712 14.12 -23.33 -27.26
N THR A 713 14.85 -24.34 -26.79
CA THR A 713 15.54 -24.57 -25.51
C THR A 713 14.96 -23.95 -24.22
N PRO A 714 14.62 -24.78 -23.23
CA PRO A 714 14.23 -24.30 -21.89
C PRO A 714 15.38 -23.56 -21.22
N PHE A 715 15.02 -22.64 -20.31
CA PHE A 715 15.92 -21.95 -19.39
C PHE A 715 17.05 -22.86 -18.88
N ASP A 716 18.31 -22.54 -19.24
CA ASP A 716 19.49 -23.22 -18.69
C ASP A 716 19.95 -22.49 -17.44
N LYS A 717 19.44 -22.98 -16.29
CA LYS A 717 19.80 -22.48 -14.96
C LYS A 717 21.31 -22.46 -14.74
N ALA A 718 22.05 -23.44 -15.24
CA ALA A 718 23.48 -23.55 -14.99
C ALA A 718 24.28 -22.47 -15.73
N VAL A 719 23.93 -22.19 -16.99
CA VAL A 719 24.57 -21.15 -17.81
C VAL A 719 24.29 -19.74 -17.27
N THR A 720 23.04 -19.45 -16.88
CA THR A 720 22.66 -18.16 -16.30
C THR A 720 23.39 -17.92 -14.97
N LEU A 721 23.43 -18.92 -14.07
CA LEU A 721 24.16 -18.84 -12.81
C LEU A 721 25.66 -18.66 -13.01
N ASP A 722 26.28 -19.40 -13.94
CA ASP A 722 27.71 -19.25 -14.24
C ASP A 722 28.07 -17.87 -14.78
N THR A 723 27.19 -17.27 -15.57
CA THR A 723 27.41 -15.94 -16.16
C THR A 723 27.27 -14.83 -15.12
N MET A 724 26.28 -14.91 -14.24
CA MET A 724 26.18 -14.03 -13.06
C MET A 724 27.40 -14.14 -12.13
N ARG A 725 27.92 -15.36 -11.89
CA ARG A 725 29.16 -15.57 -11.14
C ARG A 725 30.38 -14.92 -11.81
N ARG A 726 30.49 -14.99 -13.13
CA ARG A 726 31.57 -14.36 -13.90
C ARG A 726 31.53 -12.83 -13.80
N LEU A 727 30.36 -12.23 -13.87
CA LEU A 727 30.16 -10.78 -13.68
C LEU A 727 30.54 -10.32 -12.27
N LEU A 728 30.19 -11.09 -11.24
CA LEU A 728 30.59 -10.82 -9.85
C LEU A 728 32.11 -10.95 -9.64
N LYS A 729 32.77 -11.91 -10.27
CA LYS A 729 34.22 -12.09 -10.18
C LYS A 729 34.99 -11.01 -10.94
N ALA A 730 34.56 -10.65 -12.15
CA ALA A 730 35.21 -9.64 -12.99
C ALA A 730 35.12 -8.21 -12.40
N SER A 731 34.07 -7.92 -11.63
CA SER A 731 33.87 -6.63 -10.97
C SER A 731 34.65 -6.46 -9.65
N ALA A 732 35.33 -7.50 -9.16
CA ALA A 732 36.17 -7.44 -7.96
C ALA A 732 37.51 -6.70 -8.18
N THR A 733 37.89 -6.43 -9.44
CA THR A 733 39.24 -5.99 -9.79
C THR A 733 39.34 -4.59 -10.41
N THR A 734 38.23 -3.91 -10.71
CA THR A 734 38.25 -2.65 -11.50
C THR A 734 37.97 -1.42 -10.63
N PRO A 735 38.93 -0.50 -10.45
CA PRO A 735 38.67 0.80 -9.85
C PRO A 735 37.77 1.65 -10.75
N THR A 736 36.85 2.35 -10.11
CA THR A 736 35.81 3.24 -10.66
C THR A 736 36.33 4.24 -11.70
N SER A 737 35.76 4.20 -12.91
CA SER A 737 35.70 5.35 -13.80
C SER A 737 34.26 5.56 -14.26
N ALA A 738 33.70 6.71 -13.90
CA ALA A 738 32.42 7.29 -14.34
C ALA A 738 31.13 6.48 -14.06
N GLY A 739 30.40 6.88 -13.02
CA GLY A 739 28.94 6.84 -12.99
C GLY A 739 28.24 5.52 -12.64
N ILE A 740 28.92 4.37 -12.61
CA ILE A 740 28.25 3.08 -12.33
C ILE A 740 28.64 2.57 -10.94
N ASP A 741 27.66 2.54 -10.03
CA ASP A 741 27.74 1.93 -8.70
C ASP A 741 27.86 0.39 -8.78
N TRP A 742 29.00 -0.11 -9.27
CA TRP A 742 29.27 -1.55 -9.50
C TRP A 742 29.05 -2.46 -8.27
N TRP A 743 29.08 -1.89 -7.07
CA TRP A 743 28.79 -2.63 -5.85
C TRP A 743 27.30 -2.97 -5.68
N LYS A 744 26.38 -2.16 -6.23
CA LYS A 744 24.93 -2.43 -6.26
C LYS A 744 24.60 -3.62 -7.17
N THR A 745 25.31 -3.72 -8.29
CA THR A 745 25.30 -4.89 -9.16
C THR A 745 25.78 -6.14 -8.42
N LYS A 746 26.82 -6.02 -7.58
CA LYS A 746 27.31 -7.14 -6.76
C LYS A 746 26.31 -7.58 -5.71
N ALA A 747 25.68 -6.63 -5.03
CA ALA A 747 24.62 -6.84 -4.04
C ALA A 747 23.41 -7.58 -4.62
N LEU A 748 22.94 -7.13 -5.79
CA LEU A 748 21.79 -7.70 -6.44
C LEU A 748 22.10 -9.08 -7.05
N ALA A 749 23.24 -9.22 -7.74
CA ALA A 749 23.68 -10.52 -8.24
C ALA A 749 23.98 -11.51 -7.10
N ALA A 750 24.53 -11.06 -5.96
CA ALA A 750 24.67 -11.88 -4.76
C ALA A 750 23.31 -12.33 -4.22
N THR A 751 22.31 -11.44 -4.22
CA THR A 751 20.93 -11.77 -3.78
C THR A 751 20.26 -12.76 -4.73
N VAL A 752 20.38 -12.56 -6.03
CA VAL A 752 19.82 -13.46 -7.03
C VAL A 752 20.53 -14.83 -7.00
N LEU A 753 21.86 -14.85 -6.97
CA LEU A 753 22.61 -16.08 -6.83
C LEU A 753 22.35 -16.76 -5.48
N SER A 754 22.14 -16.02 -4.39
CA SER A 754 21.91 -16.62 -3.07
C SER A 754 20.71 -17.58 -3.02
N HIS A 755 19.74 -17.43 -3.92
CA HIS A 755 18.63 -18.38 -4.06
C HIS A 755 19.06 -19.73 -4.67
N SER A 756 20.26 -19.87 -5.26
CA SER A 756 20.77 -21.14 -5.80
C SER A 756 21.27 -22.10 -4.73
N GLY A 757 21.68 -21.59 -3.55
CA GLY A 757 22.18 -22.41 -2.44
C GLY A 757 23.52 -23.12 -2.66
N ASP A 758 24.19 -22.94 -3.81
CA ASP A 758 25.38 -23.72 -4.15
C ASP A 758 26.68 -23.21 -3.49
N ALA A 759 27.64 -24.11 -3.28
CA ALA A 759 28.88 -23.83 -2.57
C ALA A 759 29.74 -22.72 -3.22
N ALA A 760 29.72 -22.60 -4.55
CA ALA A 760 30.51 -21.58 -5.25
C ALA A 760 29.92 -20.18 -5.03
N THR A 761 28.60 -20.07 -5.06
CA THR A 761 27.88 -18.85 -4.70
C THR A 761 28.11 -18.45 -3.24
N ILE A 762 27.99 -19.40 -2.31
CA ILE A 762 28.23 -19.13 -0.88
C ILE A 762 29.64 -18.58 -0.66
N SER A 763 30.66 -19.17 -1.29
CA SER A 763 32.04 -18.72 -1.16
C SER A 763 32.25 -17.30 -1.70
N LEU A 764 31.55 -16.93 -2.77
CA LEU A 764 31.65 -15.62 -3.40
C LEU A 764 31.05 -14.51 -2.54
N VAL A 765 29.83 -14.73 -2.01
CA VAL A 765 29.14 -13.76 -1.14
C VAL A 765 29.90 -13.56 0.18
N LYS A 766 30.42 -14.64 0.78
CA LYS A 766 31.29 -14.57 1.96
C LYS A 766 32.56 -13.74 1.69
N GLY A 767 33.18 -13.92 0.53
CA GLY A 767 34.36 -13.15 0.13
C GLY A 767 34.08 -11.65 0.05
N LEU A 768 32.93 -11.26 -0.51
CA LEU A 768 32.53 -9.86 -0.61
C LEU A 768 32.23 -9.21 0.75
N ALA A 769 31.56 -9.94 1.66
CA ALA A 769 31.27 -9.44 3.01
C ALA A 769 32.55 -9.19 3.83
N ALA A 770 33.62 -9.95 3.55
CA ALA A 770 34.92 -9.87 4.21
C ALA A 770 35.94 -8.98 3.47
N ASP A 771 35.61 -8.42 2.30
CA ASP A 771 36.54 -7.60 1.52
C ASP A 771 36.74 -6.22 2.17
N ALA A 772 37.95 -5.98 2.68
CA ALA A 772 38.33 -4.71 3.29
C ALA A 772 38.32 -3.52 2.31
N LYS A 773 38.31 -3.76 0.99
CA LYS A 773 38.22 -2.72 -0.03
C LYS A 773 36.78 -2.38 -0.41
N ALA A 774 35.80 -3.18 0.03
CA ALA A 774 34.39 -2.94 -0.27
C ALA A 774 33.81 -1.81 0.61
N THR A 775 32.86 -1.05 0.05
CA THR A 775 32.14 -0.01 0.80
C THR A 775 31.22 -0.64 1.86
N VAL A 776 30.78 0.17 2.84
CA VAL A 776 29.82 -0.27 3.86
C VAL A 776 28.55 -0.83 3.21
N ASP A 777 27.98 -0.13 2.23
CA ASP A 777 26.77 -0.58 1.53
C ASP A 777 26.96 -1.89 0.76
N ALA A 778 28.14 -2.08 0.15
CA ALA A 778 28.48 -3.31 -0.55
C ALA A 778 28.56 -4.51 0.40
N ARG A 779 29.22 -4.33 1.55
CA ARG A 779 29.34 -5.36 2.59
C ARG A 779 27.97 -5.65 3.21
N ALA A 780 27.19 -4.62 3.47
CA ALA A 780 25.85 -4.73 4.02
C ALA A 780 24.92 -5.53 3.11
N ALA A 781 24.93 -5.23 1.81
CA ALA A 781 24.12 -5.95 0.87
C ALA A 781 24.56 -7.41 0.71
N ALA A 782 25.87 -7.69 0.74
CA ALA A 782 26.38 -9.06 0.76
C ALA A 782 25.91 -9.83 2.02
N VAL A 783 25.98 -9.19 3.19
CA VAL A 783 25.46 -9.75 4.45
C VAL A 783 23.97 -10.02 4.35
N ASN A 784 23.22 -9.08 3.77
CA ASN A 784 21.79 -9.23 3.57
C ASN A 784 21.50 -10.43 2.66
N SER A 785 22.22 -10.62 1.55
CA SER A 785 22.03 -11.77 0.63
C SER A 785 22.30 -13.13 1.29
N LEU A 786 23.19 -13.20 2.29
CA LEU A 786 23.50 -14.48 2.97
C LEU A 786 22.30 -15.09 3.67
N ARG A 787 21.28 -14.30 4.02
CA ARG A 787 20.06 -14.80 4.65
C ARG A 787 19.32 -15.81 3.78
N HIS A 788 19.43 -15.70 2.45
CA HIS A 788 18.76 -16.59 1.50
C HIS A 788 19.52 -17.90 1.20
N LEU A 789 20.73 -18.09 1.76
CA LEU A 789 21.59 -19.24 1.47
C LEU A 789 21.42 -20.38 2.47
N ASN A 790 22.00 -20.24 3.66
CA ASN A 790 21.85 -21.17 4.79
C ASN A 790 22.32 -20.53 6.10
N GLU A 791 21.77 -21.03 7.22
CA GLU A 791 22.02 -20.58 8.59
C GLU A 791 23.52 -20.50 8.90
N ALA A 792 24.29 -21.56 8.61
CA ALA A 792 25.70 -21.65 8.96
C ALA A 792 26.57 -20.61 8.22
N ALA A 793 26.24 -20.30 6.95
CA ALA A 793 26.91 -19.26 6.19
C ALA A 793 26.61 -17.87 6.75
N PHE A 794 25.37 -17.66 7.17
CA PHE A 794 24.90 -16.41 7.74
C PHE A 794 25.49 -16.15 9.14
N GLU A 795 25.40 -17.12 10.06
CA GLU A 795 25.99 -17.04 11.40
C GLU A 795 27.50 -16.79 11.37
N ALA A 796 28.22 -17.47 10.48
CA ALA A 796 29.67 -17.30 10.36
C ALA A 796 30.05 -15.86 10.00
N VAL A 797 29.28 -15.20 9.13
CA VAL A 797 29.55 -13.83 8.69
C VAL A 797 29.12 -12.82 9.74
N VAL A 798 27.91 -12.93 10.29
CA VAL A 798 27.43 -12.03 11.36
C VAL A 798 28.35 -12.10 12.58
N GLY A 799 28.72 -13.31 13.02
CA GLY A 799 29.66 -13.49 14.14
C GLY A 799 31.10 -13.05 13.81
N SER A 800 31.50 -12.98 12.53
CA SER A 800 32.80 -12.42 12.15
C SER A 800 32.83 -10.90 12.19
N LEU A 801 31.74 -10.24 11.77
CA LEU A 801 31.62 -8.77 11.75
C LEU A 801 31.52 -8.17 13.15
N ASP A 802 30.94 -8.90 14.10
CA ASP A 802 30.96 -8.55 15.51
C ASP A 802 32.41 -8.48 16.06
N ARG A 803 33.20 -9.53 15.79
CA ARG A 803 34.59 -9.63 16.23
C ARG A 803 35.53 -8.63 15.54
N ASP A 804 35.10 -8.05 14.44
CA ASP A 804 35.83 -6.98 13.74
C ASP A 804 35.67 -5.65 14.49
N ARG A 805 36.71 -5.27 15.24
CA ARG A 805 36.76 -3.99 15.96
C ARG A 805 36.89 -2.77 15.04
N THR A 806 37.22 -2.99 13.77
CA THR A 806 37.38 -1.93 12.76
C THR A 806 36.12 -1.71 11.91
N ALA A 807 35.13 -2.61 12.01
CA ALA A 807 33.88 -2.49 11.29
C ALA A 807 33.06 -1.27 11.78
N PRO A 808 32.53 -0.42 10.88
CA PRO A 808 31.68 0.71 11.23
C PRO A 808 30.40 0.29 11.97
N ALA A 809 29.93 1.12 12.90
CA ALA A 809 28.70 0.87 13.67
C ALA A 809 27.47 0.64 12.77
N GLU A 810 27.36 1.37 11.66
CA GLU A 810 26.29 1.19 10.67
C GLU A 810 26.29 -0.21 10.05
N LEU A 811 27.47 -0.72 9.67
CA LEU A 811 27.60 -2.07 9.11
C LEU A 811 27.21 -3.13 10.16
N LYS A 812 27.57 -2.91 11.43
CA LYS A 812 27.20 -3.81 12.54
C LYS A 812 25.69 -3.80 12.75
N ALA A 813 25.05 -2.63 12.78
CA ALA A 813 23.60 -2.51 12.90
C ALA A 813 22.87 -3.23 11.75
N GLN A 814 23.33 -3.06 10.51
CA GLN A 814 22.77 -3.74 9.34
C GLN A 814 22.99 -5.26 9.38
N ALA A 815 24.13 -5.73 9.90
CA ALA A 815 24.36 -7.16 10.11
C ALA A 815 23.42 -7.76 11.15
N ILE A 816 23.12 -7.03 12.23
CA ILE A 816 22.11 -7.42 13.22
C ILE A 816 20.71 -7.43 12.59
N ALA A 817 20.37 -6.40 11.81
CA ALA A 817 19.09 -6.30 11.12
C ALA A 817 18.86 -7.45 10.13
N ALA A 818 19.92 -7.91 9.45
CA ALA A 818 19.86 -9.07 8.57
C ALA A 818 19.46 -10.36 9.31
N VAL A 819 19.70 -10.47 10.63
CA VAL A 819 19.20 -11.61 11.45
C VAL A 819 17.68 -11.53 11.55
N GLY A 820 17.14 -10.33 11.78
CA GLY A 820 15.70 -10.10 11.76
C GLY A 820 15.08 -10.43 10.40
N ALA A 821 15.72 -10.00 9.30
CA ALA A 821 15.27 -10.31 7.94
C ALA A 821 15.31 -11.82 7.65
N TYR A 822 16.36 -12.53 8.08
CA TYR A 822 16.41 -14.00 8.00
C TYR A 822 15.22 -14.65 8.69
N VAL A 823 14.88 -14.16 9.89
CA VAL A 823 13.74 -14.67 10.65
C VAL A 823 12.42 -14.30 9.98
N LEU A 824 12.29 -13.13 9.36
CA LEU A 824 11.11 -12.77 8.56
C LEU A 824 10.89 -13.74 7.39
N ASP A 825 11.95 -14.13 6.70
CA ASP A 825 11.88 -15.03 5.55
C ASP A 825 11.69 -16.51 5.94
N HIS A 826 12.34 -16.97 7.02
CA HIS A 826 12.43 -18.40 7.37
C HIS A 826 11.82 -18.78 8.73
N GLY A 827 11.52 -17.81 9.59
CA GLY A 827 11.26 -18.00 11.01
C GLY A 827 10.15 -19.00 11.34
N ARG A 828 9.10 -19.02 10.52
CA ARG A 828 7.97 -19.95 10.67
C ARG A 828 8.38 -21.42 10.62
N ASP A 829 9.38 -21.73 9.80
CA ASP A 829 9.84 -23.10 9.54
C ASP A 829 11.11 -23.45 10.34
N LEU A 830 11.63 -22.51 11.15
CA LEU A 830 12.81 -22.76 11.98
C LEU A 830 12.48 -23.77 13.10
N PRO A 831 13.24 -24.87 13.24
CA PRO A 831 13.17 -25.73 14.40
C PRO A 831 13.53 -25.00 15.71
N PRO A 832 13.07 -25.50 16.88
CA PRO A 832 13.35 -24.87 18.17
C PRO A 832 14.84 -24.70 18.48
N ASP A 833 15.70 -25.63 18.08
CA ASP A 833 17.15 -25.55 18.30
C ASP A 833 17.80 -24.44 17.45
N GLN A 834 17.31 -24.23 16.23
CA GLN A 834 17.72 -23.12 15.35
C GLN A 834 17.33 -21.77 15.96
N ARG A 835 16.07 -21.63 16.40
CA ARG A 835 15.64 -20.40 17.10
C ARG A 835 16.49 -20.13 18.35
N ALA A 836 16.83 -21.16 19.11
CA ALA A 836 17.68 -21.03 20.29
C ALA A 836 19.13 -20.63 19.94
N ARG A 837 19.69 -21.07 18.80
CA ARG A 837 21.01 -20.63 18.32
C ARG A 837 21.00 -19.16 17.95
N LEU A 838 20.02 -18.72 17.16
CA LEU A 838 19.87 -17.31 16.77
C LEU A 838 19.64 -16.41 17.99
N ALA A 839 18.83 -16.85 18.96
CA ALA A 839 18.63 -16.11 20.21
C ALA A 839 19.96 -15.93 20.98
N ARG A 840 20.75 -17.01 21.13
CA ARG A 840 22.08 -16.92 21.76
C ARG A 840 23.03 -16.01 21.00
N LEU A 841 23.02 -16.05 19.67
CA LEU A 841 23.81 -15.13 18.85
C LEU A 841 23.44 -13.68 19.18
N LEU A 842 22.16 -13.32 19.13
CA LEU A 842 21.68 -11.97 19.48
C LEU A 842 22.03 -11.57 20.92
N ASP A 843 22.00 -12.49 21.87
CA ASP A 843 22.35 -12.20 23.27
C ASP A 843 23.85 -11.95 23.48
N THR A 844 24.70 -12.45 22.59
CA THR A 844 26.15 -12.22 22.65
C THR A 844 26.61 -10.96 21.92
N LEU A 845 25.77 -10.37 21.08
CA LEU A 845 26.13 -9.20 20.29
C LEU A 845 26.10 -7.92 21.14
N PRO A 846 27.23 -7.19 21.29
CA PRO A 846 27.25 -5.89 21.94
C PRO A 846 26.54 -4.86 21.05
N ALA A 847 25.53 -4.16 21.59
CA ALA A 847 24.83 -3.09 20.90
C ALA A 847 25.20 -1.73 21.52
N THR A 848 26.19 -1.07 20.93
CA THR A 848 26.83 0.12 21.51
C THR A 848 26.26 1.43 20.96
N SER A 849 25.79 1.43 19.71
CA SER A 849 25.11 2.58 19.09
C SER A 849 23.58 2.46 19.17
N PRO A 850 22.83 3.57 19.07
CA PRO A 850 21.36 3.52 19.00
C PRO A 850 20.84 2.66 17.83
N ALA A 851 21.51 2.67 16.67
CA ALA A 851 21.14 1.87 15.52
C ALA A 851 21.32 0.37 15.77
N GLU A 852 22.42 -0.04 16.42
CA GLU A 852 22.63 -1.43 16.86
C GLU A 852 21.57 -1.87 17.87
N GLN A 853 21.20 -1.01 18.83
CA GLN A 853 20.19 -1.31 19.84
C GLN A 853 18.80 -1.46 19.21
N ALA A 854 18.45 -0.59 18.26
CA ALA A 854 17.21 -0.69 17.51
C ALA A 854 17.15 -1.99 16.68
N ALA A 855 18.22 -2.30 15.95
CA ALA A 855 18.33 -3.54 15.17
C ALA A 855 18.22 -4.79 16.06
N LEU A 856 18.88 -4.80 17.22
CA LEU A 856 18.85 -5.91 18.16
C LEU A 856 17.46 -6.10 18.76
N LYS A 857 16.77 -5.01 19.13
CA LYS A 857 15.39 -5.03 19.60
C LYS A 857 14.46 -5.61 18.54
N THR A 858 14.62 -5.21 17.29
CA THR A 858 13.84 -5.69 16.16
C THR A 858 14.10 -7.17 15.89
N ALA A 859 15.36 -7.60 15.79
CA ALA A 859 15.68 -9.01 15.56
C ALA A 859 15.15 -9.94 16.67
N ARG A 860 15.24 -9.52 17.95
CA ARG A 860 14.67 -10.27 19.08
C ARG A 860 13.15 -10.38 19.01
N ARG A 861 12.47 -9.29 18.65
CA ARG A 861 11.01 -9.30 18.51
C ARG A 861 10.58 -10.19 17.32
N MET A 862 11.30 -10.18 16.21
CA MET A 862 11.06 -11.11 15.09
C MET A 862 11.20 -12.58 15.51
N LEU A 863 12.25 -12.92 16.27
CA LEU A 863 12.41 -14.30 16.80
C LEU A 863 11.27 -14.70 17.74
N THR A 864 10.76 -13.75 18.52
CA THR A 864 9.62 -13.98 19.41
C THR A 864 8.37 -14.29 18.59
N LEU A 865 8.07 -13.48 17.56
CA LEU A 865 6.94 -13.71 16.64
C LEU A 865 7.06 -15.04 15.89
N ALA A 866 8.27 -15.43 15.50
CA ALA A 866 8.52 -16.71 14.83
C ALA A 866 8.29 -17.94 15.73
N ALA A 867 8.24 -17.76 17.05
CA ALA A 867 8.00 -18.84 18.01
C ALA A 867 6.51 -19.15 18.25
N GLY A 868 5.60 -18.32 17.74
CA GLY A 868 4.15 -18.38 17.98
C GLY A 868 3.72 -17.30 18.94
#